data_AF-A0AAV8VJK4-F1
#
_entry.id   AF-A0AAV8VJK4-F1
#
_cell.length_a   1.000
_cell.length_b   1.000
_cell.length_c   1.000
_cell.angle_alpha   90.00
_cell.angle_beta   90.00
_cell.angle_gamma   90.00
#
_symmetry.space_group_name_H-M   'P 1'
#
loop_
_entity.id
_entity.type
_entity.pdbx_description
1 polymer ?
#
loop_
_entity_poly.entity_id
_entity_poly.type
_entity_poly.pdbx_seq_one_letter_code
_entity_poly.pdbx_strand_id
1 'polypeptide(L)'
;MDLDICNLADKFVQKLEKALNILIQGPLYPVNLNVDRTASYPHPTTVVNLDGLEFPMQISSISKFEKLNQISSMLEPFSEPNNPNQTRECRTSKYQKHTAISAGYYFKCSYDDSLSYYASNRGPNCNTWFTDELERISKFIENKLKAVKPMNISELQEHEFAISTHCHICEKPFEAVPVVSHNLTGYDSHLLIRDLAKTGNVTLLPINKEKIFPLQNGCQGPRFMASSLDTLCSYLKTNELLNLQREFSNLTSEKFKLLTRKGVFPYNYIDCLDKLNETQLPSIDKFYNKLNDSHASTDAYAHAQNVWKSFNIKTLGEYSDLYLKTDVILLADVFENFRQKCLNIYQLDPGHYYTLPGYTWDCALKYTKVELDYLKDVDMLLFMDRGIRGGVSQCNEGPEGYILEVDLKYPEYLHGTHKDLPLCPEHLTPPNSKLPKLMTTLYDKKRYIIHYRNLKQALSLGIKLTRIHRILKFKQSDWLKVYIDLNTKLRAQSLNEFEKNLYKLLINAIFGKTMENIRRHRIIKLRNHWDGKWGVKNYIASPNFHSIKIFDVDLVAVELNKAEICFNKPLYVGLCILDISKTCVYDFHYNFMLKNLGNNCKLLYTDTDSLVYQITCNDVYTEVIKKNLEKFDTSDYPSNNIHKIPLVNKKVPGLMKHECNNKIVTHFVGLRSKMYSILIDGEPCIKKSKGIKTSVVKKSVTFDDYKNCLENRTEICRTQRTIQSDSHNVYSVEQTKIALSPFDDKRFILKNSHNTLPWGHYSINIE
;
A
#
# COMPACT_ATOMS: atom_id res chain seq x y z
N MET A 1 30.98 -50.22 18.66
CA MET A 1 30.79 -49.23 19.74
C MET A 1 30.43 -47.94 19.05
N ASP A 2 29.18 -47.88 18.58
CA ASP A 2 28.63 -46.75 17.84
C ASP A 2 27.29 -46.45 18.48
N LEU A 3 27.20 -45.31 19.14
CA LEU A 3 25.94 -44.78 19.66
C LEU A 3 25.89 -43.28 19.34
N ASP A 4 25.38 -43.03 18.14
CA ASP A 4 24.17 -42.22 17.94
C ASP A 4 24.23 -40.71 18.22
N ILE A 5 25.08 -40.02 17.44
CA ILE A 5 25.09 -38.55 17.31
C ILE A 5 23.88 -38.04 16.48
N CYS A 6 23.21 -38.91 15.73
CA CYS A 6 21.98 -38.57 14.99
C CYS A 6 20.77 -38.37 15.93
N ASN A 7 20.69 -39.11 17.04
CA ASN A 7 19.58 -39.01 18.00
C ASN A 7 19.56 -37.71 18.84
N LEU A 8 20.66 -36.96 18.92
CA LEU A 8 20.71 -35.67 19.63
C LEU A 8 20.27 -34.49 18.75
N ALA A 9 20.57 -34.54 17.45
CA ALA A 9 20.12 -33.56 16.47
C ALA A 9 18.62 -33.69 16.21
N ASP A 10 18.08 -34.91 16.13
CA ASP A 10 16.63 -35.13 15.98
C ASP A 10 15.84 -34.74 17.24
N LYS A 11 16.39 -34.90 18.45
CA LYS A 11 15.76 -34.38 19.69
C LYS A 11 15.82 -32.87 19.83
N PHE A 12 16.81 -32.20 19.22
CA PHE A 12 16.92 -30.74 19.19
C PHE A 12 15.99 -30.13 18.13
N VAL A 13 15.87 -30.79 16.97
CA VAL A 13 14.91 -30.43 15.91
C VAL A 13 13.47 -30.73 16.34
N GLN A 14 13.19 -31.81 17.08
CA GLN A 14 11.86 -32.08 17.64
C GLN A 14 11.45 -31.07 18.74
N LYS A 15 12.42 -30.53 19.51
CA LYS A 15 12.14 -29.45 20.48
C LYS A 15 11.93 -28.09 19.78
N LEU A 16 12.57 -27.85 18.65
CA LEU A 16 12.32 -26.70 17.77
C LEU A 16 11.00 -26.85 16.98
N GLU A 17 10.63 -28.07 16.56
CA GLU A 17 9.33 -28.40 15.96
C GLU A 17 8.19 -28.24 16.98
N LYS A 18 8.41 -28.56 18.28
CA LYS A 18 7.42 -28.30 19.35
C LYS A 18 7.23 -26.81 19.65
N ALA A 19 8.27 -25.99 19.53
CA ALA A 19 8.19 -24.55 19.75
C ALA A 19 7.55 -23.78 18.57
N LEU A 20 7.67 -24.29 17.34
CA LEU A 20 7.11 -23.64 16.15
C LEU A 20 5.68 -24.05 15.77
N ASN A 21 5.15 -25.16 16.30
CA ASN A 21 3.83 -25.69 15.92
C ASN A 21 2.62 -25.11 16.68
N ILE A 22 2.80 -24.17 17.62
CA ILE A 22 1.68 -23.61 18.39
C ILE A 22 1.00 -22.39 17.72
N LEU A 23 1.46 -21.95 16.54
CA LEU A 23 0.81 -20.85 15.82
C LEU A 23 0.36 -21.25 14.40
N ILE A 24 -0.87 -21.81 14.36
CA ILE A 24 -1.99 -21.62 13.40
C ILE A 24 -2.71 -22.97 13.12
N GLN A 25 -3.99 -23.05 13.51
CA GLN A 25 -4.81 -24.23 13.86
C GLN A 25 -5.28 -25.19 12.73
N GLY A 26 -5.64 -26.43 13.14
CA GLY A 26 -6.63 -27.33 12.52
C GLY A 26 -6.85 -28.61 13.37
N PRO A 27 -8.10 -29.01 13.70
CA PRO A 27 -8.41 -30.09 14.64
C PRO A 27 -8.24 -31.48 14.00
N LEU A 28 -7.73 -32.46 14.75
CA LEU A 28 -7.87 -33.87 14.40
C LEU A 28 -8.46 -34.62 15.59
N TYR A 29 -9.75 -34.93 15.48
CA TYR A 29 -10.36 -35.99 16.27
C TYR A 29 -9.79 -37.34 15.81
N PRO A 30 -9.54 -38.30 16.72
CA PRO A 30 -9.34 -39.68 16.31
C PRO A 30 -10.66 -40.27 15.79
N VAL A 31 -10.64 -40.76 14.54
CA VAL A 31 -11.71 -41.58 13.98
C VAL A 31 -11.52 -43.00 14.51
N ASN A 32 -12.44 -43.48 15.33
CA ASN A 32 -12.37 -44.82 15.95
C ASN A 32 -12.88 -45.96 15.04
N LEU A 33 -13.11 -45.72 13.73
CA LEU A 33 -13.63 -46.73 12.80
C LEU A 33 -12.97 -46.65 11.42
N ASN A 34 -12.54 -47.81 10.90
CA ASN A 34 -11.84 -48.05 9.61
C ASN A 34 -10.34 -47.69 9.56
N VAL A 35 -9.57 -48.10 10.58
CA VAL A 35 -8.10 -47.99 10.60
C VAL A 35 -7.38 -48.83 9.53
N ASP A 36 -8.06 -49.79 8.90
CA ASP A 36 -7.47 -50.72 7.93
C ASP A 36 -7.65 -50.30 6.46
N ARG A 37 -8.10 -49.06 6.18
CA ARG A 37 -8.15 -48.57 4.79
C ARG A 37 -6.80 -48.04 4.34
N THR A 38 -6.04 -48.86 3.60
CA THR A 38 -4.93 -48.39 2.77
C THR A 38 -5.44 -47.41 1.71
N ALA A 39 -4.96 -46.17 1.74
CA ALA A 39 -5.14 -45.24 0.64
C ALA A 39 -4.36 -45.75 -0.59
N SER A 40 -5.07 -46.31 -1.57
CA SER A 40 -4.50 -46.66 -2.88
C SER A 40 -4.37 -45.41 -3.74
N TYR A 41 -3.39 -44.56 -3.44
CA TYR A 41 -2.90 -43.61 -4.44
C TYR A 41 -1.79 -44.31 -5.24
N PRO A 42 -1.92 -44.39 -6.58
CA PRO A 42 -0.87 -44.96 -7.40
C PRO A 42 0.44 -44.20 -7.15
N HIS A 43 1.52 -44.93 -6.88
CA HIS A 43 2.87 -44.38 -6.69
C HIS A 43 3.20 -43.48 -7.90
N PRO A 44 3.88 -42.32 -7.76
CA PRO A 44 4.06 -41.38 -8.88
C PRO A 44 4.63 -42.01 -10.17
N THR A 45 5.46 -43.04 -10.04
CA THR A 45 6.00 -43.84 -11.17
C THR A 45 4.96 -44.66 -11.94
N THR A 46 3.76 -44.83 -11.40
CA THR A 46 2.63 -45.55 -12.02
C THR A 46 1.61 -44.60 -12.70
N VAL A 47 1.76 -43.29 -12.52
CA VAL A 47 0.88 -42.25 -13.09
C VAL A 47 1.63 -41.37 -14.10
N VAL A 48 2.95 -41.28 -13.97
CA VAL A 48 3.83 -40.45 -14.77
C VAL A 48 4.54 -41.31 -15.82
N ASN A 49 4.39 -40.97 -17.10
CA ASN A 49 5.15 -41.56 -18.20
C ASN A 49 6.58 -40.99 -18.19
N LEU A 50 7.53 -41.86 -17.86
CA LEU A 50 8.96 -41.55 -17.76
C LEU A 50 9.78 -42.18 -18.90
N ASP A 51 9.13 -42.75 -19.92
CA ASP A 51 9.81 -43.52 -20.97
C ASP A 51 10.80 -42.65 -21.76
N GLY A 52 12.05 -43.10 -21.77
CA GLY A 52 13.15 -42.42 -22.47
C GLY A 52 13.63 -41.13 -21.81
N LEU A 53 13.46 -40.97 -20.49
CA LEU A 53 14.11 -39.94 -19.68
C LEU A 53 15.21 -40.56 -18.81
N GLU A 54 16.44 -40.10 -18.98
CA GLU A 54 17.56 -40.49 -18.11
C GLU A 54 17.61 -39.58 -16.87
N PHE A 55 17.89 -40.19 -15.71
CA PHE A 55 18.05 -39.48 -14.44
C PHE A 55 19.52 -39.47 -14.02
N PRO A 56 20.05 -38.33 -13.51
CA PRO A 56 19.35 -37.08 -13.20
C PRO A 56 18.95 -36.28 -14.45
N MET A 57 17.72 -35.77 -14.45
CA MET A 57 17.10 -35.13 -15.62
C MET A 57 17.80 -33.81 -15.99
N GLN A 58 18.21 -33.71 -17.25
CA GLN A 58 18.78 -32.49 -17.85
C GLN A 58 17.67 -31.46 -18.13
N ILE A 59 17.97 -30.17 -18.01
CA ILE A 59 17.00 -29.06 -18.25
C ILE A 59 16.37 -29.14 -19.65
N SER A 60 17.13 -29.58 -20.66
CA SER A 60 16.65 -29.79 -22.03
C SER A 60 15.57 -30.87 -22.15
N SER A 61 15.46 -31.77 -21.16
CA SER A 61 14.53 -32.91 -21.15
C SER A 61 13.19 -32.59 -20.46
N ILE A 62 13.06 -31.39 -19.85
CA ILE A 62 11.83 -30.95 -19.15
C ILE A 62 10.66 -30.84 -20.13
N SER A 63 10.89 -30.29 -21.32
CA SER A 63 9.86 -30.13 -22.35
C SER A 63 9.38 -31.47 -22.92
N LYS A 64 10.22 -32.52 -22.87
CA LYS A 64 9.83 -33.90 -23.20
C LYS A 64 8.97 -34.51 -22.09
N PHE A 65 9.37 -34.31 -20.82
CA PHE A 65 8.62 -34.76 -19.64
C PHE A 65 7.22 -34.14 -19.56
N GLU A 66 7.08 -32.83 -19.82
CA GLU A 66 5.79 -32.12 -19.82
C GLU A 66 4.84 -32.67 -20.90
N LYS A 67 5.36 -32.94 -22.10
CA LYS A 67 4.58 -33.53 -23.21
C LYS A 67 4.13 -34.96 -22.92
N LEU A 68 4.98 -35.78 -22.31
CA LEU A 68 4.65 -37.19 -21.97
C LEU A 68 3.53 -37.30 -20.92
N ASN A 69 3.32 -36.26 -20.10
CA ASN A 69 2.46 -36.30 -18.92
C ASN A 69 1.24 -35.37 -18.99
N GLN A 70 0.97 -34.74 -20.15
CA GLN A 70 -0.15 -33.81 -20.38
C GLN A 70 -0.29 -32.71 -19.30
N ILE A 71 0.83 -32.30 -18.69
CA ILE A 71 0.84 -31.23 -17.69
C ILE A 71 0.81 -29.90 -18.46
N SER A 72 -0.38 -29.32 -18.59
CA SER A 72 -0.57 -28.03 -19.26
C SER A 72 -0.04 -26.88 -18.40
N SER A 73 1.25 -26.57 -18.51
CA SER A 73 1.81 -25.27 -18.16
C SER A 73 1.59 -24.32 -19.34
N MET A 74 0.82 -23.23 -19.16
CA MET A 74 0.84 -22.12 -20.10
C MET A 74 2.21 -21.45 -20.06
N LEU A 75 3.14 -21.96 -20.87
CA LEU A 75 4.32 -21.24 -21.30
C LEU A 75 3.97 -20.54 -22.62
N GLU A 76 3.59 -19.27 -22.55
CA GLU A 76 3.73 -18.40 -23.71
C GLU A 76 5.17 -17.91 -23.79
N PRO A 77 5.86 -18.19 -24.90
CA PRO A 77 6.69 -17.20 -25.53
C PRO A 77 6.08 -16.90 -26.91
N PHE A 78 5.17 -15.93 -26.98
CA PHE A 78 4.82 -15.32 -28.26
C PHE A 78 5.90 -14.31 -28.61
N SER A 79 6.81 -14.70 -29.51
CA SER A 79 7.48 -13.77 -30.41
C SER A 79 6.43 -13.18 -31.35
N GLU A 80 6.24 -11.86 -31.31
CA GLU A 80 5.46 -11.14 -32.33
C GLU A 80 6.12 -11.29 -33.71
N PRO A 81 5.36 -11.41 -34.80
CA PRO A 81 5.83 -10.97 -36.10
C PRO A 81 5.93 -9.43 -36.06
N ASN A 82 7.14 -8.92 -36.33
CA ASN A 82 7.41 -7.50 -36.51
C ASN A 82 6.35 -6.83 -37.38
N ASN A 83 5.61 -5.88 -36.81
CA ASN A 83 4.94 -4.84 -37.58
C ASN A 83 5.90 -3.63 -37.59
N PRO A 84 6.55 -3.29 -38.72
CA PRO A 84 7.76 -2.45 -38.73
C PRO A 84 7.55 -0.96 -38.46
N ASN A 85 6.37 -0.50 -38.04
CA ASN A 85 6.07 0.93 -37.88
C ASN A 85 5.40 1.27 -36.53
N GLN A 86 6.13 1.12 -35.42
CA GLN A 86 6.07 2.00 -34.21
C GLN A 86 6.92 1.39 -33.07
N THR A 87 8.18 1.77 -32.97
CA THR A 87 9.04 1.43 -31.83
C THR A 87 8.62 2.22 -30.59
N ARG A 88 7.75 1.63 -29.75
CA ARG A 88 7.40 2.15 -28.40
C ARG A 88 8.54 1.89 -27.42
N GLU A 89 9.60 2.70 -27.45
CA GLU A 89 10.76 2.46 -26.59
C GLU A 89 10.62 3.05 -25.19
N CYS A 90 9.89 2.35 -24.31
CA CYS A 90 10.11 2.49 -22.86
C CYS A 90 11.37 1.71 -22.48
N ARG A 91 12.50 2.42 -22.33
CA ARG A 91 13.79 1.81 -21.96
C ARG A 91 14.03 1.91 -20.45
N THR A 92 14.54 0.83 -19.87
CA THR A 92 14.93 0.73 -18.46
C THR A 92 16.38 0.25 -18.39
N SER A 93 17.27 1.02 -17.77
CA SER A 93 18.68 0.67 -17.60
C SER A 93 19.08 0.68 -16.12
N LYS A 94 19.73 -0.39 -15.67
CA LYS A 94 20.35 -0.46 -14.34
C LYS A 94 21.75 0.15 -14.46
N TYR A 95 22.10 1.08 -13.57
CA TYR A 95 23.40 1.76 -13.65
C TYR A 95 24.21 1.71 -12.35
N GLN A 96 23.62 1.28 -11.23
CA GLN A 96 24.32 1.15 -9.96
C GLN A 96 23.69 0.06 -9.10
N LYS A 97 24.49 -0.90 -8.63
CA LYS A 97 24.08 -1.89 -7.62
C LYS A 97 24.34 -1.32 -6.23
N HIS A 98 23.42 -1.55 -5.29
CA HIS A 98 23.55 -1.12 -3.90
C HIS A 98 23.98 -2.28 -3.01
N THR A 99 24.84 -1.96 -2.04
CA THR A 99 25.30 -2.87 -0.98
C THR A 99 25.22 -2.12 0.34
N ALA A 100 24.79 -2.80 1.41
CA ALA A 100 24.81 -2.23 2.75
C ALA A 100 26.26 -2.10 3.25
N ILE A 101 26.58 -0.97 3.87
CA ILE A 101 27.90 -0.70 4.46
C ILE A 101 27.83 -0.50 5.98
N SER A 102 26.62 -0.32 6.51
CA SER A 102 26.34 -0.19 7.94
C SER A 102 24.90 -0.61 8.23
N ALA A 103 24.69 -1.12 9.43
CA ALA A 103 23.38 -1.44 9.98
C ALA A 103 23.33 -0.98 11.44
N GLY A 104 22.15 -0.53 11.89
CA GLY A 104 21.94 -0.06 13.25
C GLY A 104 20.51 -0.26 13.70
N TYR A 105 20.31 -0.53 14.98
CA TYR A 105 18.99 -0.67 15.59
C TYR A 105 18.94 -0.04 16.97
N TYR A 106 17.71 0.29 17.37
CA TYR A 106 17.41 0.66 18.74
C TYR A 106 16.45 -0.36 19.34
N PHE A 107 16.90 -1.08 20.37
CA PHE A 107 16.05 -1.96 21.13
C PHE A 107 15.36 -1.15 22.22
N LYS A 108 14.04 -1.01 22.14
CA LYS A 108 13.21 -0.33 23.14
C LYS A 108 12.44 -1.37 23.94
N CYS A 109 12.72 -1.45 25.24
CA CYS A 109 11.94 -2.27 26.16
C CYS A 109 10.92 -1.38 26.88
N SER A 110 9.62 -1.60 26.63
CA SER A 110 8.56 -0.78 27.23
C SER A 110 8.24 -1.15 28.69
N TYR A 111 8.76 -2.29 29.17
CA TYR A 111 8.57 -2.74 30.54
C TYR A 111 9.64 -2.18 31.47
N ASP A 112 10.91 -2.26 31.05
CA ASP A 112 12.06 -1.78 31.79
C ASP A 112 12.97 -1.00 30.84
N ASP A 113 12.87 0.32 30.94
CA ASP A 113 13.60 1.22 30.08
C ASP A 113 15.13 1.06 30.22
N SER A 114 15.65 0.55 31.35
CA SER A 114 17.08 0.29 31.54
C SER A 114 17.64 -0.79 30.61
N LEU A 115 16.77 -1.65 30.06
CA LEU A 115 17.13 -2.68 29.09
C LEU A 115 17.17 -2.15 27.64
N SER A 116 16.81 -0.88 27.42
CA SER A 116 16.83 -0.29 26.08
C SER A 116 18.24 0.14 25.69
N TYR A 117 18.65 -0.14 24.45
CA TYR A 117 19.99 0.23 23.98
C TYR A 117 20.05 0.40 22.45
N TYR A 118 21.05 1.16 21.99
CA TYR A 118 21.44 1.25 20.59
C TYR A 118 22.60 0.32 20.27
N ALA A 119 22.56 -0.33 19.11
CA ALA A 119 23.69 -1.07 18.58
C ALA A 119 23.83 -0.87 17.07
N SER A 120 25.06 -0.91 16.58
CA SER A 120 25.36 -0.79 15.15
C SER A 120 26.65 -1.50 14.77
N ASN A 121 26.75 -1.86 13.49
CA ASN A 121 27.97 -2.39 12.90
C ASN A 121 28.20 -1.76 11.52
N ARG A 122 29.46 -1.38 11.26
CA ARG A 122 29.92 -0.84 9.98
C ARG A 122 30.88 -1.84 9.34
N GLY A 123 30.62 -2.16 8.09
CA GLY A 123 31.45 -3.07 7.30
C GLY A 123 30.62 -3.93 6.33
N PRO A 124 31.30 -4.74 5.49
CA PRO A 124 30.65 -5.57 4.49
C PRO A 124 29.73 -6.64 5.09
N ASN A 125 29.97 -7.03 6.35
CA ASN A 125 29.21 -8.06 7.06
C ASN A 125 28.06 -7.47 7.91
N CYS A 126 27.69 -6.20 7.73
CA CYS A 126 26.67 -5.53 8.54
C CYS A 126 25.29 -6.20 8.48
N ASN A 127 24.90 -6.77 7.32
CA ASN A 127 23.63 -7.51 7.18
C ASN A 127 23.61 -8.81 7.98
N THR A 128 24.70 -9.57 7.92
CA THR A 128 24.85 -10.82 8.68
C THR A 128 24.86 -10.52 10.17
N TRP A 129 25.66 -9.54 10.61
CA TRP A 129 25.65 -9.06 12.00
C TRP A 129 24.25 -8.66 12.47
N PHE A 130 23.50 -7.92 11.65
CA PHE A 130 22.15 -7.50 12.01
C PHE A 130 21.19 -8.69 12.17
N THR A 131 21.33 -9.70 11.30
CA THR A 131 20.52 -10.93 11.36
C THR A 131 20.86 -11.74 12.62
N ASP A 132 22.14 -11.86 12.96
CA ASP A 132 22.60 -12.54 14.18
C ASP A 132 22.12 -11.82 15.45
N GLU A 133 22.11 -10.49 15.44
CA GLU A 133 21.60 -9.68 16.55
C GLU A 133 20.09 -9.85 16.73
N LEU A 134 19.30 -9.97 15.65
CA LEU A 134 17.88 -10.30 15.76
C LEU A 134 17.66 -11.67 16.42
N GLU A 135 18.47 -12.67 16.07
CA GLU A 135 18.42 -13.99 16.72
C GLU A 135 18.81 -13.90 18.20
N ARG A 136 19.83 -13.11 18.53
CA ARG A 136 20.25 -12.85 19.92
C ARG A 136 19.16 -12.18 20.73
N ILE A 137 18.50 -11.17 20.20
CA ILE A 137 17.37 -10.49 20.84
C ILE A 137 16.22 -11.49 21.06
N SER A 138 15.91 -12.31 20.05
CA SER A 138 14.89 -13.36 20.16
C SER A 138 15.19 -14.31 21.33
N LYS A 139 16.42 -14.83 21.41
CA LYS A 139 16.87 -15.71 22.52
C LYS A 139 16.85 -14.99 23.87
N PHE A 140 17.27 -13.72 23.92
CA PHE A 140 17.23 -12.91 25.13
C PHE A 140 15.81 -12.77 25.67
N ILE A 141 14.85 -12.45 24.79
CA ILE A 141 13.44 -12.30 25.14
C ILE A 141 12.85 -13.65 25.57
N GLU A 142 13.14 -14.72 24.81
CA GLU A 142 12.71 -16.08 25.16
C GLU A 142 13.20 -16.49 26.55
N ASN A 143 14.47 -16.22 26.88
CA ASN A 143 15.03 -16.51 28.20
C ASN A 143 14.37 -15.69 29.32
N LYS A 144 14.04 -14.42 29.06
CA LYS A 144 13.31 -13.58 30.02
C LYS A 144 11.87 -14.07 30.23
N LEU A 145 11.20 -14.52 29.18
CA LEU A 145 9.87 -15.13 29.25
C LEU A 145 9.89 -16.53 29.89
N LYS A 146 11.00 -17.27 29.77
CA LYS A 146 11.22 -18.59 30.39
C LYS A 146 11.65 -18.55 31.86
N ALA A 147 11.96 -17.39 32.42
CA ALA A 147 12.32 -17.25 33.84
C ALA A 147 11.08 -17.42 34.73
N VAL A 148 10.61 -18.67 34.84
CA VAL A 148 9.46 -19.08 35.65
C VAL A 148 9.99 -19.65 36.97
N LYS A 149 9.46 -19.17 38.11
CA LYS A 149 9.65 -19.85 39.40
C LYS A 149 9.12 -21.29 39.26
N PRO A 150 9.86 -22.34 39.66
CA PRO A 150 9.35 -23.70 39.56
C PRO A 150 8.02 -23.80 40.31
N MET A 151 6.98 -24.18 39.56
CA MET A 151 5.65 -24.44 40.08
C MET A 151 5.42 -25.94 39.94
N ASN A 152 5.09 -26.61 41.04
CA ASN A 152 4.67 -28.02 41.00
C ASN A 152 3.29 -28.07 40.35
N ILE A 153 3.26 -28.38 39.06
CA ILE A 153 2.03 -28.53 38.28
C ILE A 153 1.78 -30.01 38.01
N SER A 154 0.51 -30.42 38.03
CA SER A 154 0.08 -31.78 37.67
C SER A 154 0.17 -32.01 36.15
N GLU A 155 0.17 -33.27 35.69
CA GLU A 155 0.19 -33.60 34.24
C GLU A 155 -0.95 -32.93 33.45
N LEU A 156 -2.11 -32.72 34.09
CA LEU A 156 -3.26 -32.03 33.49
C LEU A 156 -2.99 -30.53 33.31
N GLN A 157 -2.38 -29.89 34.32
CA GLN A 157 -2.00 -28.48 34.27
C GLN A 157 -0.81 -28.23 33.35
N GLU A 158 0.09 -29.20 33.21
CA GLU A 158 1.17 -29.16 32.23
C GLU A 158 0.62 -29.24 30.80
N HIS A 159 -0.42 -30.04 30.59
CA HIS A 159 -1.15 -30.08 29.32
C HIS A 159 -1.89 -28.76 29.03
N GLU A 160 -2.61 -28.20 30.00
CA GLU A 160 -3.28 -26.89 29.89
C GLU A 160 -2.29 -25.74 29.66
N PHE A 161 -1.14 -25.76 30.34
CA PHE A 161 -0.05 -24.81 30.12
C PHE A 161 0.53 -24.92 28.72
N ALA A 162 0.77 -26.15 28.24
CA ALA A 162 1.36 -26.41 26.92
C ALA A 162 0.48 -25.98 25.74
N ILE A 163 -0.84 -25.90 25.93
CA ILE A 163 -1.79 -25.43 24.91
C ILE A 163 -2.24 -23.98 25.14
N SER A 164 -1.76 -23.33 26.21
CA SER A 164 -2.20 -21.99 26.55
C SER A 164 -1.70 -20.96 25.53
N THR A 165 -2.64 -20.28 24.90
CA THR A 165 -2.37 -19.13 24.01
C THR A 165 -2.29 -17.81 24.78
N HIS A 166 -2.56 -17.83 26.09
CA HIS A 166 -2.65 -16.68 26.98
C HIS A 166 -1.75 -16.84 28.21
N CYS A 167 -1.14 -15.75 28.66
CA CYS A 167 -0.35 -15.68 29.87
C CYS A 167 -1.25 -15.95 31.08
N HIS A 168 -0.92 -16.96 31.88
CA HIS A 168 -1.70 -17.32 33.07
C HIS A 168 -1.72 -16.24 34.17
N ILE A 169 -0.77 -15.29 34.15
CA ILE A 169 -0.66 -14.23 35.17
C ILE A 169 -1.55 -13.04 34.84
N CYS A 170 -1.61 -12.65 33.56
CA CYS A 170 -2.31 -11.44 33.13
C CYS A 170 -3.45 -11.70 32.14
N GLU A 171 -3.70 -12.97 31.81
CA GLU A 171 -4.72 -13.47 30.88
C GLU A 171 -4.62 -12.88 29.46
N LYS A 172 -3.48 -12.29 29.09
CA LYS A 172 -3.23 -11.71 27.75
C LYS A 172 -2.52 -12.72 26.84
N PRO A 173 -2.77 -12.72 25.52
CA PRO A 173 -2.10 -13.61 24.58
C PRO A 173 -0.56 -13.44 24.62
N PHE A 174 0.19 -14.52 24.37
CA PHE A 174 1.64 -14.40 24.15
C PHE A 174 1.90 -13.68 22.82
N GLU A 175 2.61 -12.54 22.87
CA GLU A 175 2.78 -11.66 21.71
C GLU A 175 4.17 -11.77 21.06
N ALA A 176 4.21 -11.62 19.73
CA ALA A 176 5.45 -11.46 18.97
C ALA A 176 6.07 -10.07 19.22
N VAL A 177 7.39 -9.99 19.16
CA VAL A 177 8.14 -8.74 19.34
C VAL A 177 8.08 -7.90 18.06
N PRO A 178 7.55 -6.67 18.09
CA PRO A 178 7.53 -5.81 16.91
C PRO A 178 8.90 -5.13 16.70
N VAL A 179 9.45 -5.23 15.49
CA VAL A 179 10.70 -4.56 15.08
C VAL A 179 10.35 -3.45 14.10
N VAL A 180 10.48 -2.20 14.48
CA VAL A 180 10.09 -1.04 13.67
C VAL A 180 11.21 -0.56 12.73
N SER A 181 10.89 -0.39 11.45
CA SER A 181 11.79 0.07 10.37
C SER A 181 11.11 1.08 9.42
N HIS A 182 11.83 2.09 8.94
CA HIS A 182 11.33 3.04 7.96
C HIS A 182 11.59 2.51 6.53
N ASN A 183 10.54 2.32 5.72
CA ASN A 183 10.63 1.88 4.31
C ASN A 183 11.21 0.47 4.03
N LEU A 184 11.14 -0.45 5.01
CA LEU A 184 11.64 -1.84 4.94
C LEU A 184 11.34 -2.57 3.61
N THR A 185 10.08 -2.55 3.15
CA THR A 185 9.63 -3.32 1.97
C THR A 185 10.14 -2.83 0.61
N GLY A 186 10.64 -1.60 0.55
CA GLY A 186 11.09 -0.99 -0.69
C GLY A 186 12.59 -1.13 -0.92
N TYR A 187 13.36 -1.42 0.14
CA TYR A 187 14.81 -1.36 0.13
C TYR A 187 15.43 -2.38 1.09
N ASP A 188 15.36 -2.15 2.41
CA ASP A 188 16.14 -2.92 3.41
C ASP A 188 15.82 -4.42 3.43
N SER A 189 14.56 -4.79 3.23
CA SER A 189 14.13 -6.20 3.17
C SER A 189 14.86 -6.99 2.08
N HIS A 190 15.19 -6.36 0.95
CA HIS A 190 15.94 -7.03 -0.13
C HIS A 190 17.39 -7.33 0.27
N LEU A 191 17.96 -6.52 1.17
CA LEU A 191 19.32 -6.70 1.67
C LEU A 191 19.39 -7.81 2.74
N LEU A 192 18.31 -8.01 3.50
CA LEU A 192 18.22 -8.98 4.60
C LEU A 192 17.67 -10.35 4.19
N ILE A 193 16.87 -10.43 3.13
CA ILE A 193 16.12 -11.66 2.78
C ILE A 193 17.02 -12.86 2.51
N ARG A 194 18.23 -12.64 2.00
CA ARG A 194 19.21 -13.69 1.74
C ARG A 194 19.68 -14.33 3.04
N ASP A 195 20.01 -13.51 4.04
CA ASP A 195 20.45 -13.99 5.34
C ASP A 195 19.29 -14.60 6.14
N LEU A 196 18.09 -14.02 6.04
CA LEU A 196 16.89 -14.59 6.64
C LEU A 196 16.52 -15.96 6.03
N ALA A 197 16.71 -16.16 4.72
CA ALA A 197 16.40 -17.44 4.08
C ALA A 197 17.28 -18.60 4.58
N LYS A 198 18.52 -18.31 5.02
CA LYS A 198 19.42 -19.32 5.62
C LYS A 198 18.84 -19.91 6.91
N THR A 199 18.01 -19.17 7.63
CA THR A 199 17.36 -19.63 8.87
C THR A 199 16.23 -20.66 8.62
N GLY A 200 15.88 -20.93 7.36
CA GLY A 200 15.10 -22.12 6.97
C GLY A 200 13.59 -22.04 7.14
N ASN A 201 13.01 -21.10 7.90
CA ASN A 201 11.55 -20.98 8.08
C ASN A 201 11.10 -19.52 8.16
N VAL A 202 10.95 -18.89 6.99
CA VAL A 202 10.32 -17.57 6.90
C VAL A 202 9.04 -17.70 6.09
N THR A 203 7.90 -17.55 6.75
CA THR A 203 6.61 -17.38 6.06
C THR A 203 6.49 -15.94 5.61
N LEU A 204 6.06 -15.69 4.37
CA LEU A 204 6.00 -14.33 3.83
C LEU A 204 4.62 -13.92 3.31
N LEU A 205 4.26 -12.64 3.47
CA LEU A 205 3.14 -12.01 2.75
C LEU A 205 3.70 -11.37 1.48
N PRO A 206 3.34 -11.82 0.27
CA PRO A 206 3.72 -11.11 -0.95
C PRO A 206 2.85 -9.89 -1.22
N ILE A 207 3.48 -8.78 -1.62
CA ILE A 207 2.81 -7.77 -2.47
C ILE A 207 2.92 -8.18 -3.94
N ASN A 208 4.09 -8.68 -4.32
CA ASN A 208 4.38 -9.28 -5.63
C ASN A 208 5.60 -10.21 -5.49
N LYS A 209 6.08 -10.78 -6.61
CA LYS A 209 7.21 -11.73 -6.67
C LYS A 209 8.58 -11.17 -6.23
N GLU A 210 8.66 -9.92 -5.77
CA GLU A 210 9.92 -9.28 -5.33
C GLU A 210 9.76 -8.54 -4.00
N LYS A 211 8.65 -7.84 -3.81
CA LYS A 211 8.29 -7.19 -2.55
C LYS A 211 7.63 -8.20 -1.64
N ILE A 212 8.44 -8.76 -0.76
CA ILE A 212 8.06 -9.86 0.11
C ILE A 212 8.26 -9.44 1.58
N PHE A 213 7.30 -9.77 2.45
CA PHE A 213 7.30 -9.40 3.88
C PHE A 213 7.60 -10.61 4.79
N PRO A 214 8.67 -10.61 5.60
CA PRO A 214 8.88 -11.54 6.74
C PRO A 214 7.69 -11.55 7.70
N LEU A 215 6.92 -12.65 7.81
CA LEU A 215 5.96 -12.85 8.93
C LEU A 215 6.68 -13.38 10.18
N GLN A 216 7.78 -14.11 10.03
CA GLN A 216 8.47 -14.78 11.13
C GLN A 216 9.71 -13.96 11.54
N ASN A 217 9.89 -13.76 12.85
CA ASN A 217 10.94 -12.97 13.53
C ASN A 217 10.66 -11.46 13.74
N GLY A 218 9.41 -11.03 13.78
CA GLY A 218 9.09 -9.70 14.33
C GLY A 218 9.52 -8.49 13.49
N CYS A 219 10.26 -8.68 12.39
CA CYS A 219 10.76 -7.65 11.47
C CYS A 219 9.62 -6.87 10.76
N GLN A 220 9.14 -5.77 11.35
CA GLN A 220 7.99 -5.01 10.86
C GLN A 220 8.17 -3.49 10.87
N GLY A 221 8.53 -2.94 9.71
CA GLY A 221 8.38 -1.52 9.45
C GLY A 221 6.93 -1.04 9.52
N PRO A 222 6.54 -0.16 10.46
CA PRO A 222 5.20 0.38 10.51
C PRO A 222 4.93 1.20 9.25
N ARG A 223 3.94 0.76 8.46
CA ARG A 223 3.29 1.62 7.44
C ARG A 223 2.28 2.59 8.05
N PHE A 224 2.49 3.01 9.30
CA PHE A 224 1.69 4.06 9.94
C PHE A 224 2.14 5.46 9.49
N MET A 225 3.42 5.63 9.17
CA MET A 225 4.03 6.95 8.98
C MET A 225 4.51 7.14 7.54
N ALA A 226 3.64 7.69 6.69
CA ALA A 226 3.89 7.88 5.26
C ALA A 226 4.80 9.08 4.90
N SER A 227 5.31 9.79 5.90
CA SER A 227 6.17 10.98 5.74
C SER A 227 7.66 10.64 5.90
N SER A 228 8.53 11.54 5.43
CA SER A 228 9.97 11.43 5.69
C SER A 228 10.25 11.58 7.18
N LEU A 229 11.31 10.93 7.68
CA LEU A 229 11.74 11.06 9.06
C LEU A 229 11.98 12.52 9.45
N ASP A 230 12.59 13.32 8.57
CA ASP A 230 12.81 14.76 8.79
C ASP A 230 11.51 15.51 9.11
N THR A 231 10.48 15.29 8.30
CA THR A 231 9.16 15.89 8.53
C THR A 231 8.54 15.40 9.84
N LEU A 232 8.69 14.12 10.18
CA LEU A 232 8.15 13.58 11.43
C LEU A 232 8.84 14.16 12.67
N CYS A 233 10.18 14.26 12.64
CA CYS A 233 10.96 14.85 13.72
C CYS A 233 10.64 16.34 13.93
N SER A 234 10.35 17.07 12.85
CA SER A 234 9.98 18.49 12.94
C SER A 234 8.71 18.76 13.75
N TYR A 235 7.90 17.73 14.02
CA TYR A 235 6.67 17.85 14.81
C TYR A 235 6.85 17.47 16.28
N LEU A 236 8.00 16.91 16.65
CA LEU A 236 8.31 16.60 18.04
C LEU A 236 8.97 17.80 18.70
N LYS A 237 8.55 18.08 19.93
CA LYS A 237 9.24 19.02 20.82
C LYS A 237 10.46 18.35 21.42
N THR A 238 11.43 19.16 21.85
CA THR A 238 12.65 18.66 22.48
C THR A 238 12.39 17.74 23.67
N ASN A 239 11.35 18.01 24.46
CA ASN A 239 10.95 17.19 25.61
C ASN A 239 10.22 15.88 25.25
N GLU A 240 9.86 15.69 23.98
CA GLU A 240 9.25 14.47 23.46
C GLU A 240 10.31 13.49 22.90
N LEU A 241 11.58 13.91 22.82
CA LEU A 241 12.71 13.11 22.32
C LEU A 241 13.41 12.33 23.45
N LEU A 242 12.66 11.52 24.18
CA LEU A 242 13.11 10.87 25.42
C LEU A 242 14.26 9.88 25.20
N ASN A 243 14.19 9.07 24.13
CA ASN A 243 15.23 8.09 23.82
C ASN A 243 16.51 8.80 23.37
N LEU A 244 16.39 9.86 22.57
CA LEU A 244 17.54 10.69 22.16
C LEU A 244 18.19 11.38 23.37
N GLN A 245 17.40 12.01 24.25
CA GLN A 245 17.91 12.66 25.46
C GLN A 245 18.68 11.70 26.35
N ARG A 246 18.17 10.48 26.51
CA ARG A 246 18.84 9.44 27.30
C ARG A 246 20.16 9.01 26.67
N GLU A 247 20.16 8.69 25.38
CA GLU A 247 21.37 8.22 24.70
C GLU A 247 22.48 9.28 24.71
N PHE A 248 22.08 10.55 24.67
CA PHE A 248 22.98 11.70 24.62
C PHE A 248 22.91 12.55 25.89
N SER A 249 22.66 11.93 27.05
CA SER A 249 22.48 12.62 28.35
C SER A 249 23.68 13.46 28.77
N ASN A 250 24.86 13.10 28.30
CA ASN A 250 26.13 13.75 28.63
C ASN A 250 26.44 14.95 27.72
N LEU A 251 25.60 15.25 26.72
CA LEU A 251 25.79 16.38 25.83
C LEU A 251 25.28 17.69 26.45
N THR A 252 25.94 18.79 26.11
CA THR A 252 25.41 20.13 26.39
C THR A 252 24.16 20.39 25.55
N SER A 253 23.27 21.28 26.02
CA SER A 253 22.03 21.64 25.33
C SER A 253 22.25 22.10 23.88
N GLU A 254 23.37 22.78 23.61
CA GLU A 254 23.74 23.24 22.27
C GLU A 254 24.10 22.08 21.34
N LYS A 255 24.92 21.13 21.81
CA LYS A 255 25.27 19.94 21.03
C LYS A 255 24.07 19.02 20.82
N PHE A 256 23.24 18.87 21.85
CA PHE A 256 22.01 18.07 21.77
C PHE A 256 21.07 18.60 20.68
N LYS A 257 20.88 19.92 20.60
CA LYS A 257 20.03 20.57 19.58
C LYS A 257 20.48 20.28 18.14
N LEU A 258 21.75 19.94 17.92
CA LEU A 258 22.23 19.55 16.60
C LEU A 258 21.71 18.16 16.17
N LEU A 259 21.31 17.30 17.10
CA LEU A 259 20.86 15.93 16.85
C LEU A 259 19.32 15.79 16.81
N THR A 260 18.55 16.85 17.10
CA THR A 260 17.09 16.80 17.15
C THR A 260 16.40 16.84 15.79
N ARG A 261 17.17 16.84 14.69
CA ARG A 261 16.67 16.84 13.32
C ARG A 261 17.45 15.86 12.45
N LYS A 262 16.87 15.49 11.32
CA LYS A 262 17.53 14.59 10.37
C LYS A 262 18.77 15.28 9.77
N GLY A 263 19.90 14.56 9.76
CA GLY A 263 21.13 15.02 9.13
C GLY A 263 21.07 14.95 7.60
N VAL A 264 22.13 15.42 6.93
CA VAL A 264 22.33 15.22 5.48
C VAL A 264 23.53 14.30 5.25
N PHE A 265 23.45 13.40 4.28
CA PHE A 265 24.53 12.44 3.99
C PHE A 265 24.80 12.35 2.48
N PRO A 266 26.08 12.27 2.04
CA PRO A 266 26.43 12.33 0.63
C PRO A 266 26.35 10.94 -0.03
N TYR A 267 25.14 10.35 -0.10
CA TYR A 267 24.91 8.99 -0.59
C TYR A 267 25.49 8.69 -1.98
N ASN A 268 25.47 9.67 -2.89
CA ASN A 268 26.00 9.49 -4.24
C ASN A 268 27.53 9.58 -4.31
N TYR A 269 28.16 10.22 -3.32
CA TYR A 269 29.61 10.32 -3.23
C TYR A 269 30.24 9.06 -2.65
N ILE A 270 29.58 8.41 -1.68
CA ILE A 270 30.04 7.17 -1.06
C ILE A 270 29.75 5.99 -2.00
N ASP A 271 30.71 5.69 -2.88
CA ASP A 271 30.67 4.58 -3.84
C ASP A 271 31.62 3.42 -3.49
N CYS A 272 32.53 3.61 -2.54
CA CYS A 272 33.39 2.57 -1.97
C CYS A 272 33.63 2.80 -0.47
N LEU A 273 34.11 1.75 0.22
CA LEU A 273 34.40 1.79 1.65
C LEU A 273 35.57 2.72 2.00
N ASP A 274 36.55 2.87 1.11
CA ASP A 274 37.74 3.68 1.36
C ASP A 274 37.39 5.15 1.60
N LYS A 275 36.32 5.66 0.98
CA LYS A 275 35.84 7.02 1.19
C LYS A 275 35.41 7.28 2.64
N LEU A 276 35.04 6.25 3.40
CA LEU A 276 34.72 6.40 4.82
C LEU A 276 35.96 6.74 5.65
N ASN A 277 37.17 6.48 5.15
CA ASN A 277 38.42 6.84 5.82
C ASN A 277 38.85 8.29 5.53
N GLU A 278 38.16 9.01 4.64
CA GLU A 278 38.47 10.42 4.36
C GLU A 278 38.29 11.27 5.62
N THR A 279 39.27 12.16 5.86
CA THR A 279 39.34 12.95 7.09
C THR A 279 38.73 14.34 6.99
N GLN A 280 38.01 14.61 5.89
CA GLN A 280 37.38 15.90 5.63
C GLN A 280 35.93 15.69 5.16
N LEU A 281 35.07 16.64 5.51
CA LEU A 281 33.72 16.68 4.96
C LEU A 281 33.79 17.11 3.48
N PRO A 282 33.22 16.34 2.53
CA PRO A 282 33.30 16.67 1.12
C PRO A 282 32.51 17.94 0.79
N SER A 283 32.84 18.59 -0.33
CA SER A 283 32.17 19.83 -0.74
C SER A 283 30.66 19.64 -0.97
N ILE A 284 29.90 20.74 -0.90
CA ILE A 284 28.43 20.73 -1.08
C ILE A 284 27.97 20.08 -2.40
N ASP A 285 28.77 20.18 -3.47
CA ASP A 285 28.47 19.56 -4.76
C ASP A 285 28.43 18.02 -4.69
N LYS A 286 29.19 17.43 -3.77
CA LYS A 286 29.21 15.98 -3.54
C LYS A 286 27.97 15.48 -2.79
N PHE A 287 27.15 16.39 -2.23
CA PHE A 287 25.86 16.07 -1.63
C PHE A 287 24.70 16.06 -2.66
N TYR A 288 25.01 16.05 -3.96
CA TYR A 288 24.01 15.95 -5.00
C TYR A 288 23.24 14.63 -4.95
N ASN A 289 21.90 14.70 -4.97
CA ASN A 289 21.04 13.53 -4.98
C ASN A 289 20.55 13.23 -6.41
N LYS A 290 21.10 12.16 -7.03
CA LYS A 290 20.72 11.75 -8.39
C LYS A 290 19.26 11.28 -8.52
N LEU A 291 18.61 10.81 -7.45
CA LEU A 291 17.23 10.29 -7.49
C LEU A 291 16.19 11.40 -7.61
N ASN A 292 16.47 12.54 -6.99
CA ASN A 292 15.60 13.71 -6.98
C ASN A 292 16.14 14.85 -7.84
N ASP A 293 17.34 14.68 -8.39
CA ASP A 293 18.05 15.62 -9.25
C ASP A 293 18.29 16.97 -8.54
N SER A 294 18.66 16.93 -7.27
CA SER A 294 18.69 18.10 -6.37
C SER A 294 19.96 18.15 -5.53
N HIS A 295 20.50 19.37 -5.36
CA HIS A 295 21.57 19.64 -4.40
C HIS A 295 21.03 19.70 -2.97
N ALA A 296 21.91 19.46 -1.99
CA ALA A 296 21.61 19.81 -0.61
C ALA A 296 21.45 21.33 -0.46
N SER A 297 20.58 21.78 0.45
CA SER A 297 20.48 23.21 0.75
C SER A 297 21.74 23.70 1.46
N THR A 298 22.03 24.99 1.30
CA THR A 298 23.12 25.67 2.01
C THR A 298 23.00 25.48 3.52
N ASP A 299 21.78 25.56 4.06
CA ASP A 299 21.51 25.39 5.49
C ASP A 299 21.75 23.96 5.96
N ALA A 300 21.40 22.95 5.15
CA ALA A 300 21.65 21.54 5.46
C ALA A 300 23.14 21.22 5.44
N TYR A 301 23.88 21.78 4.47
CA TYR A 301 25.33 21.60 4.42
C TYR A 301 26.06 22.34 5.55
N ALA A 302 25.68 23.59 5.85
CA ALA A 302 26.19 24.33 7.00
C ALA A 302 25.94 23.58 8.32
N HIS A 303 24.79 22.92 8.43
CA HIS A 303 24.50 22.04 9.55
C HIS A 303 25.44 20.83 9.63
N ALA A 304 25.70 20.15 8.51
CA ALA A 304 26.66 19.05 8.49
C ALA A 304 28.07 19.51 8.92
N GLN A 305 28.50 20.70 8.48
CA GLN A 305 29.76 21.30 8.93
C GLN A 305 29.77 21.58 10.44
N ASN A 306 28.67 22.09 10.99
CA ASN A 306 28.53 22.33 12.42
C ASN A 306 28.57 21.02 13.21
N VAL A 307 27.86 19.97 12.77
CA VAL A 307 27.91 18.64 13.39
C VAL A 307 29.34 18.09 13.35
N TRP A 308 30.01 18.14 12.19
CA TRP A 308 31.39 17.70 12.04
C TRP A 308 32.34 18.35 13.04
N LYS A 309 32.25 19.68 13.19
CA LYS A 309 33.09 20.45 14.12
C LYS A 309 32.70 20.20 15.59
N SER A 310 31.43 20.31 15.94
CA SER A 310 30.96 20.24 17.33
C SER A 310 31.18 18.87 17.98
N PHE A 311 31.17 17.79 17.19
CA PHE A 311 31.41 16.42 17.63
C PHE A 311 32.85 15.95 17.41
N ASN A 312 33.77 16.83 16.97
CA ASN A 312 35.18 16.52 16.74
C ASN A 312 35.40 15.33 15.79
N ILE A 313 34.55 15.19 14.78
CA ILE A 313 34.54 14.07 13.84
C ILE A 313 35.84 14.06 13.02
N LYS A 314 36.49 12.90 12.96
CA LYS A 314 37.78 12.70 12.31
C LYS A 314 37.67 12.07 10.94
N THR A 315 36.65 11.25 10.70
CA THR A 315 36.48 10.50 9.44
C THR A 315 35.04 10.53 8.95
N LEU A 316 34.83 10.34 7.64
CA LEU A 316 33.47 10.20 7.10
C LEU A 316 32.75 8.97 7.66
N GLY A 317 33.48 7.94 8.08
CA GLY A 317 32.96 6.80 8.82
C GLY A 317 32.32 7.21 10.13
N GLU A 318 33.03 7.97 10.97
CA GLU A 318 32.48 8.49 12.23
C GLU A 318 31.25 9.38 12.01
N TYR A 319 31.27 10.20 10.94
CA TYR A 319 30.08 10.96 10.53
C TYR A 319 28.90 10.06 10.18
N SER A 320 29.16 8.99 9.43
CA SER A 320 28.15 7.99 9.06
C SER A 320 27.57 7.27 10.28
N ASP A 321 28.38 6.95 11.28
CA ASP A 321 27.91 6.25 12.49
C ASP A 321 27.00 7.14 13.32
N LEU A 322 27.39 8.41 13.52
CA LEU A 322 26.58 9.39 14.23
C LEU A 322 25.28 9.67 13.47
N TYR A 323 25.35 9.78 12.14
CA TYR A 323 24.19 9.94 11.27
C TYR A 323 23.20 8.79 11.44
N LEU A 324 23.68 7.54 11.32
CA LEU A 324 22.85 6.35 11.45
C LEU A 324 22.22 6.24 12.84
N LYS A 325 23.01 6.46 13.89
CA LYS A 325 22.55 6.42 15.28
C LYS A 325 21.43 7.43 15.54
N THR A 326 21.63 8.66 15.08
CA THR A 326 20.64 9.72 15.24
C THR A 326 19.36 9.41 14.49
N ASP A 327 19.44 8.94 13.23
CA ASP A 327 18.28 8.56 12.43
C ASP A 327 17.47 7.42 13.07
N VAL A 328 18.16 6.40 13.60
CA VAL A 328 17.52 5.24 14.23
C VAL A 328 16.80 5.62 15.53
N ILE A 329 17.43 6.45 16.38
CA ILE A 329 16.85 6.85 17.66
C ILE A 329 15.71 7.87 17.48
N LEU A 330 15.87 8.81 16.54
CA LEU A 330 14.79 9.72 16.17
C LEU A 330 13.56 8.95 15.68
N LEU A 331 13.75 7.88 14.89
CA LEU A 331 12.66 7.02 14.47
C LEU A 331 11.97 6.33 15.66
N ALA A 332 12.73 5.88 16.65
CA ALA A 332 12.18 5.30 17.88
C ALA A 332 11.34 6.32 18.66
N ASP A 333 11.83 7.55 18.84
CA ASP A 333 11.09 8.63 19.51
C ASP A 333 9.80 8.99 18.76
N VAL A 334 9.86 9.11 17.43
CA VAL A 334 8.68 9.35 16.60
C VAL A 334 7.65 8.23 16.78
N PHE A 335 8.09 6.97 16.77
CA PHE A 335 7.17 5.84 16.90
C PHE A 335 6.56 5.74 18.30
N GLU A 336 7.35 5.93 19.37
CA GLU A 336 6.83 5.88 20.75
C GLU A 336 5.84 7.02 21.03
N ASN A 337 6.08 8.22 20.50
CA ASN A 337 5.11 9.32 20.57
C ASN A 337 3.81 8.99 19.82
N PHE A 338 3.92 8.42 18.62
CA PHE A 338 2.77 7.96 17.85
C PHE A 338 1.99 6.87 18.59
N ARG A 339 2.70 5.90 19.16
CA ARG A 339 2.16 4.80 19.94
C ARG A 339 1.40 5.28 21.17
N GLN A 340 1.99 6.19 21.95
CA GLN A 340 1.35 6.76 23.14
C GLN A 340 0.07 7.52 22.79
N LYS A 341 0.08 8.33 21.72
CA LYS A 341 -1.12 9.03 21.24
C LYS A 341 -2.21 8.05 20.83
N CYS A 342 -1.85 6.99 20.11
CA CYS A 342 -2.79 5.95 19.69
C CYS A 342 -3.41 5.22 20.88
N LEU A 343 -2.60 4.83 21.86
CA LEU A 343 -3.05 4.23 23.12
C LEU A 343 -4.01 5.15 23.87
N ASN A 344 -3.69 6.43 24.00
CA ASN A 344 -4.52 7.38 24.73
C ASN A 344 -5.89 7.61 24.05
N ILE A 345 -5.92 7.67 22.71
CA ILE A 345 -7.13 8.00 21.95
C ILE A 345 -8.00 6.77 21.70
N TYR A 346 -7.40 5.66 21.26
CA TYR A 346 -8.11 4.48 20.78
C TYR A 346 -8.00 3.28 21.72
N GLN A 347 -7.18 3.37 22.77
CA GLN A 347 -6.94 2.28 23.73
C GLN A 347 -6.45 0.99 23.06
N LEU A 348 -5.74 1.14 21.94
CA LEU A 348 -5.14 0.06 21.18
C LEU A 348 -3.70 0.46 20.87
N ASP A 349 -2.79 -0.49 21.07
CA ASP A 349 -1.39 -0.26 20.80
C ASP A 349 -1.09 -0.54 19.32
N PRO A 350 -0.65 0.44 18.52
CA PRO A 350 -0.30 0.20 17.13
C PRO A 350 0.90 -0.74 16.96
N GLY A 351 1.68 -0.98 18.02
CA GLY A 351 2.77 -1.96 18.04
C GLY A 351 2.30 -3.42 17.82
N HIS A 352 1.03 -3.73 18.05
CA HIS A 352 0.47 -5.08 17.82
C HIS A 352 -0.11 -5.28 16.40
N TYR A 353 0.02 -4.29 15.52
CA TYR A 353 -0.65 -4.32 14.22
C TYR A 353 0.35 -4.25 13.06
N TYR A 354 0.16 -5.15 12.08
CA TYR A 354 0.97 -5.20 10.87
C TYR A 354 0.84 -3.95 9.99
N THR A 355 -0.36 -3.34 9.98
CA THR A 355 -0.68 -2.24 9.05
C THR A 355 -1.68 -1.26 9.65
N LEU A 356 -1.62 0.00 9.23
CA LEU A 356 -2.60 1.03 9.59
C LEU A 356 -4.05 0.64 9.25
N PRO A 357 -4.37 0.01 8.09
CA PRO A 357 -5.71 -0.51 7.83
C PRO A 357 -6.18 -1.61 8.79
N GLY A 358 -5.28 -2.45 9.33
CA GLY A 358 -5.64 -3.41 10.37
C GLY A 358 -5.96 -2.70 11.69
N TYR A 359 -5.04 -1.83 12.13
CA TYR A 359 -5.20 -1.03 13.34
C TYR A 359 -6.48 -0.19 13.34
N THR A 360 -6.74 0.53 12.25
CA THR A 360 -7.91 1.41 12.16
C THR A 360 -9.22 0.65 12.19
N TRP A 361 -9.25 -0.56 11.64
CA TRP A 361 -10.44 -1.39 11.60
C TRP A 361 -10.81 -1.86 13.00
N ASP A 362 -9.84 -2.34 13.76
CA ASP A 362 -10.06 -2.78 15.13
C ASP A 362 -10.36 -1.59 16.06
N CYS A 363 -9.76 -0.41 15.80
CA CYS A 363 -10.16 0.84 16.46
C CYS A 363 -11.63 1.18 16.18
N ALA A 364 -12.06 1.09 14.91
CA ALA A 364 -13.43 1.39 14.54
C ALA A 364 -14.41 0.40 15.18
N LEU A 365 -14.11 -0.90 15.16
CA LEU A 365 -14.94 -1.92 15.81
C LEU A 365 -15.02 -1.71 17.34
N LYS A 366 -13.88 -1.50 18.00
CA LYS A 366 -13.83 -1.25 19.45
C LYS A 366 -14.60 -0.01 19.86
N TYR A 367 -14.46 1.07 19.08
CA TYR A 367 -15.09 2.36 19.38
C TYR A 367 -16.61 2.35 19.12
N THR A 368 -17.03 1.73 18.01
CA THR A 368 -18.45 1.67 17.61
C THR A 368 -19.21 0.55 18.32
N LYS A 369 -18.51 -0.49 18.78
CA LYS A 369 -19.08 -1.74 19.32
C LYS A 369 -20.09 -2.40 18.38
N VAL A 370 -19.96 -2.17 17.08
CA VAL A 370 -20.83 -2.77 16.07
C VAL A 370 -20.54 -4.26 15.96
N GLU A 371 -21.60 -5.05 15.81
CA GLU A 371 -21.51 -6.45 15.42
C GLU A 371 -21.90 -6.56 13.95
N LEU A 372 -20.99 -7.11 13.13
CA LEU A 372 -21.16 -7.25 11.69
C LEU A 372 -21.32 -8.73 11.33
N ASP A 373 -22.37 -9.05 10.57
CA ASP A 373 -22.61 -10.40 10.08
C ASP A 373 -21.60 -10.79 8.98
N TYR A 374 -21.15 -12.04 9.01
CA TYR A 374 -20.44 -12.63 7.89
C TYR A 374 -21.40 -13.08 6.79
N LEU A 375 -20.97 -13.01 5.53
CA LEU A 375 -21.67 -13.64 4.42
C LEU A 375 -21.52 -15.15 4.54
N LYS A 376 -22.61 -15.84 4.89
CA LYS A 376 -22.62 -17.29 5.19
C LYS A 376 -22.68 -18.17 3.95
N ASP A 377 -22.91 -17.57 2.78
CA ASP A 377 -23.18 -18.27 1.54
C ASP A 377 -22.25 -17.79 0.40
N VAL A 378 -21.80 -18.73 -0.43
CA VAL A 378 -20.85 -18.46 -1.51
C VAL A 378 -21.50 -17.63 -2.62
N ASP A 379 -22.78 -17.81 -2.91
CA ASP A 379 -23.48 -17.02 -3.92
C ASP A 379 -23.66 -15.57 -3.46
N MET A 380 -23.92 -15.32 -2.18
CA MET A 380 -23.93 -13.96 -1.61
C MET A 380 -22.55 -13.30 -1.73
N LEU A 381 -21.48 -14.05 -1.48
CA LEU A 381 -20.11 -13.56 -1.64
C LEU A 381 -19.80 -13.19 -3.10
N LEU A 382 -20.13 -14.08 -4.04
CA LEU A 382 -19.93 -13.84 -5.48
C LEU A 382 -20.86 -12.74 -6.03
N PHE A 383 -22.04 -12.56 -5.42
CA PHE A 383 -22.93 -11.44 -5.69
C PHE A 383 -22.28 -10.12 -5.26
N MET A 384 -21.71 -10.05 -4.06
CA MET A 384 -20.99 -8.84 -3.60
C MET A 384 -19.74 -8.54 -4.41
N ASP A 385 -18.88 -9.53 -4.65
CA ASP A 385 -17.61 -9.34 -5.38
C ASP A 385 -17.84 -8.77 -6.79
N ARG A 386 -18.90 -9.22 -7.47
CA ARG A 386 -19.29 -8.69 -8.79
C ARG A 386 -19.78 -7.25 -8.75
N GLY A 387 -20.28 -6.73 -7.63
CA GLY A 387 -20.80 -5.36 -7.51
C GLY A 387 -19.76 -4.30 -7.14
N ILE A 388 -18.53 -4.69 -6.82
CA ILE A 388 -17.48 -3.77 -6.37
C ILE A 388 -17.02 -2.83 -7.49
N ARG A 389 -17.28 -1.51 -7.39
CA ARG A 389 -16.88 -0.46 -8.36
C ARG A 389 -16.55 0.85 -7.62
N GLY A 390 -15.43 1.54 -7.86
CA GLY A 390 -14.89 2.66 -7.02
C GLY A 390 -15.78 3.90 -6.73
N GLY A 391 -15.32 4.86 -5.89
CA GLY A 391 -15.99 6.15 -5.49
C GLY A 391 -15.98 6.51 -3.96
N VAL A 392 -16.45 7.71 -3.53
CA VAL A 392 -16.41 8.34 -2.14
C VAL A 392 -17.75 8.68 -1.44
N SER A 393 -17.97 8.21 -0.18
CA SER A 393 -19.21 7.93 0.62
C SER A 393 -20.03 9.06 1.33
N GLN A 394 -21.34 8.82 1.58
CA GLN A 394 -22.26 9.56 2.51
C GLN A 394 -23.31 8.63 3.19
N CYS A 395 -23.91 9.03 4.33
CA CYS A 395 -24.79 8.22 5.19
C CYS A 395 -26.32 8.35 4.93
N ASN A 396 -27.08 7.48 5.63
CA ASN A 396 -28.30 6.75 5.23
C ASN A 396 -29.69 7.42 5.48
N GLU A 397 -30.75 6.87 4.86
CA GLU A 397 -32.18 7.08 5.17
C GLU A 397 -32.89 5.71 5.26
N GLY A 398 -33.35 5.35 6.46
CA GLY A 398 -34.15 4.15 6.77
C GLY A 398 -33.38 2.97 7.40
N PRO A 399 -34.01 2.13 8.24
CA PRO A 399 -33.36 1.00 8.94
C PRO A 399 -33.03 -0.20 8.03
N GLU A 400 -33.65 -0.27 6.84
CA GLU A 400 -33.47 -1.35 5.87
C GLU A 400 -32.87 -0.82 4.56
N GLY A 401 -31.95 -1.58 3.99
CA GLY A 401 -31.29 -1.29 2.72
C GLY A 401 -31.37 -2.47 1.76
N TYR A 402 -31.10 -2.19 0.48
CA TYR A 402 -31.16 -3.18 -0.60
C TYR A 402 -29.98 -3.04 -1.56
N ILE A 403 -29.46 -4.17 -2.03
CA ILE A 403 -28.56 -4.26 -3.19
C ILE A 403 -29.25 -5.15 -4.22
N LEU A 404 -29.33 -4.69 -5.47
CA LEU A 404 -30.10 -5.34 -6.51
C LEU A 404 -29.21 -5.68 -7.71
N GLU A 405 -29.44 -6.84 -8.33
CA GLU A 405 -28.94 -7.16 -9.67
C GLU A 405 -30.04 -6.85 -10.69
N VAL A 406 -29.79 -5.90 -11.58
CA VAL A 406 -30.81 -5.31 -12.46
C VAL A 406 -30.34 -5.15 -13.90
N ASP A 407 -31.30 -5.06 -14.83
CA ASP A 407 -31.06 -4.57 -16.18
C ASP A 407 -31.55 -3.13 -16.31
N LEU A 408 -30.66 -2.23 -16.72
CA LEU A 408 -30.96 -0.82 -16.91
C LEU A 408 -30.83 -0.46 -18.39
N LYS A 409 -31.88 0.14 -18.95
CA LYS A 409 -31.85 0.75 -20.28
C LYS A 409 -31.42 2.20 -20.17
N TYR A 410 -30.46 2.60 -20.99
CA TYR A 410 -29.97 3.97 -21.13
C TYR A 410 -30.63 4.60 -22.36
N PRO A 411 -31.64 5.48 -22.20
CA PRO A 411 -32.33 6.06 -23.34
C PRO A 411 -31.45 7.03 -24.13
N GLU A 412 -31.56 7.00 -25.45
CA GLU A 412 -30.75 7.85 -26.35
C GLU A 412 -30.95 9.36 -26.11
N TYR A 413 -32.15 9.79 -25.72
CA TYR A 413 -32.41 11.20 -25.41
C TYR A 413 -31.60 11.72 -24.22
N LEU A 414 -31.08 10.83 -23.35
CA LEU A 414 -30.19 11.19 -22.24
C LEU A 414 -28.72 11.25 -22.66
N HIS A 415 -28.35 10.78 -23.86
CA HIS A 415 -26.95 10.71 -24.26
C HIS A 415 -26.31 12.10 -24.28
N GLY A 416 -27.04 13.12 -24.72
CA GLY A 416 -26.57 14.52 -24.74
C GLY A 416 -26.39 15.11 -23.34
N THR A 417 -27.36 14.90 -22.44
CA THR A 417 -27.34 15.48 -21.07
C THR A 417 -26.40 14.72 -20.14
N HIS A 418 -26.18 13.42 -20.36
CA HIS A 418 -25.33 12.59 -19.52
C HIS A 418 -23.91 12.38 -20.10
N LYS A 419 -23.57 12.97 -21.25
CA LYS A 419 -22.28 12.75 -21.92
C LYS A 419 -21.06 13.08 -21.06
N ASP A 420 -21.18 14.09 -20.19
CA ASP A 420 -20.04 14.57 -19.40
C ASP A 420 -19.79 13.65 -18.19
N LEU A 421 -20.85 13.12 -17.57
CA LEU A 421 -20.77 12.26 -16.37
C LEU A 421 -21.75 11.06 -16.39
N PRO A 422 -21.59 10.08 -17.30
CA PRO A 422 -22.52 8.95 -17.40
C PRO A 422 -22.71 8.18 -16.08
N LEU A 423 -23.94 7.72 -15.88
CA LEU A 423 -24.35 6.98 -14.68
C LEU A 423 -23.95 5.50 -14.76
N CYS A 424 -23.87 4.84 -13.61
CA CYS A 424 -23.65 3.38 -13.47
C CYS A 424 -22.36 2.88 -14.16
N PRO A 425 -21.16 3.30 -13.71
CA PRO A 425 -19.90 2.90 -14.33
C PRO A 425 -19.63 1.40 -14.19
N GLU A 426 -19.04 0.80 -15.22
CA GLU A 426 -18.82 -0.64 -15.31
C GLU A 426 -17.40 -0.98 -15.77
N HIS A 427 -16.94 -2.19 -15.44
CA HIS A 427 -15.68 -2.70 -15.96
C HIS A 427 -15.89 -3.25 -17.36
N LEU A 428 -15.33 -2.57 -18.35
CA LEU A 428 -15.32 -3.00 -19.76
C LEU A 428 -13.91 -2.96 -20.30
N THR A 429 -13.65 -3.72 -21.35
CA THR A 429 -12.41 -3.61 -22.11
C THR A 429 -12.64 -2.58 -23.22
N PRO A 430 -12.00 -1.40 -23.15
CA PRO A 430 -12.18 -0.42 -24.22
C PRO A 430 -11.67 -0.96 -25.56
N PRO A 431 -12.20 -0.45 -26.69
CA PRO A 431 -11.67 -0.77 -28.01
C PRO A 431 -10.15 -0.55 -28.06
N ASN A 432 -9.41 -1.47 -28.68
CA ASN A 432 -7.95 -1.47 -28.77
C ASN A 432 -7.19 -1.64 -27.44
N SER A 433 -7.88 -2.00 -26.35
CA SER A 433 -7.28 -2.34 -25.07
C SER A 433 -7.30 -3.86 -24.84
N LYS A 434 -6.26 -4.40 -24.20
CA LYS A 434 -6.25 -5.81 -23.74
C LYS A 434 -6.72 -5.97 -22.29
N LEU A 435 -6.93 -4.85 -21.58
CA LEU A 435 -7.20 -4.84 -20.13
C LEU A 435 -8.56 -4.22 -19.81
N PRO A 436 -9.35 -4.83 -18.91
CA PRO A 436 -10.58 -4.23 -18.44
C PRO A 436 -10.31 -2.98 -17.62
N LYS A 437 -11.13 -1.94 -17.81
CA LYS A 437 -11.04 -0.65 -17.13
C LYS A 437 -12.41 -0.25 -16.60
N LEU A 438 -12.43 0.47 -15.49
CA LEU A 438 -13.65 1.13 -15.04
C LEU A 438 -13.95 2.31 -15.99
N MET A 439 -15.11 2.25 -16.65
CA MET A 439 -15.54 3.17 -17.70
C MET A 439 -16.94 3.72 -17.40
N THR A 440 -17.14 5.00 -17.72
CA THR A 440 -18.45 5.67 -17.68
C THR A 440 -19.02 5.66 -19.10
N THR A 441 -19.89 4.69 -19.41
CA THR A 441 -20.46 4.47 -20.75
C THR A 441 -21.95 4.72 -20.77
N LEU A 442 -22.49 5.02 -21.95
CA LEU A 442 -23.93 5.17 -22.20
C LEU A 442 -24.59 3.88 -22.72
N TYR A 443 -23.91 2.74 -22.65
CA TYR A 443 -24.52 1.45 -22.98
C TYR A 443 -25.62 1.07 -21.99
N ASP A 444 -26.56 0.24 -22.44
CA ASP A 444 -27.45 -0.49 -21.54
C ASP A 444 -26.62 -1.34 -20.56
N LYS A 445 -27.09 -1.43 -19.31
CA LYS A 445 -26.46 -2.22 -18.27
C LYS A 445 -27.22 -3.53 -18.10
N LYS A 446 -26.53 -4.65 -18.16
CA LYS A 446 -27.10 -5.99 -17.95
C LYS A 446 -26.55 -6.61 -16.68
N ARG A 447 -27.44 -7.20 -15.88
CA ARG A 447 -27.12 -7.84 -14.59
C ARG A 447 -26.22 -6.96 -13.70
N TYR A 448 -26.49 -5.66 -13.72
CA TYR A 448 -25.72 -4.66 -12.99
C TYR A 448 -26.09 -4.70 -11.52
N ILE A 449 -25.09 -4.82 -10.64
CA ILE A 449 -25.30 -4.83 -9.19
C ILE A 449 -25.20 -3.39 -8.67
N ILE A 450 -26.24 -2.94 -7.99
CA ILE A 450 -26.38 -1.54 -7.57
C ILE A 450 -27.01 -1.43 -6.18
N HIS A 451 -26.47 -0.52 -5.37
CA HIS A 451 -27.12 -0.11 -4.13
C HIS A 451 -28.43 0.67 -4.41
N TYR A 452 -29.47 0.45 -3.60
CA TYR A 452 -30.80 1.03 -3.86
C TYR A 452 -30.83 2.56 -3.97
N ARG A 453 -29.96 3.28 -3.24
CA ARG A 453 -29.86 4.74 -3.32
C ARG A 453 -29.35 5.20 -4.68
N ASN A 454 -28.33 4.54 -5.21
CA ASN A 454 -27.81 4.79 -6.54
C ASN A 454 -28.85 4.44 -7.61
N LEU A 455 -29.59 3.34 -7.42
CA LEU A 455 -30.67 2.98 -8.33
C LEU A 455 -31.76 4.06 -8.33
N LYS A 456 -32.25 4.49 -7.15
CA LYS A 456 -33.22 5.59 -7.05
C LYS A 456 -32.75 6.85 -7.76
N GLN A 457 -31.49 7.25 -7.55
CA GLN A 457 -30.91 8.42 -8.22
C GLN A 457 -30.81 8.23 -9.74
N ALA A 458 -30.40 7.05 -10.20
CA ALA A 458 -30.33 6.75 -11.64
C ALA A 458 -31.72 6.82 -12.29
N LEU A 459 -32.75 6.29 -11.63
CA LEU A 459 -34.13 6.35 -12.11
C LEU A 459 -34.68 7.78 -12.11
N SER A 460 -34.39 8.58 -11.07
CA SER A 460 -34.81 10.00 -11.03
C SER A 460 -34.14 10.83 -12.13
N LEU A 461 -32.92 10.44 -12.55
CA LEU A 461 -32.20 11.05 -13.67
C LEU A 461 -32.60 10.45 -15.03
N GLY A 462 -33.63 9.58 -15.08
CA GLY A 462 -34.27 9.14 -16.33
C GLY A 462 -33.85 7.77 -16.85
N ILE A 463 -32.89 7.08 -16.21
CA ILE A 463 -32.54 5.69 -16.55
C ILE A 463 -33.77 4.79 -16.35
N LYS A 464 -33.95 3.78 -17.20
CA LYS A 464 -35.12 2.89 -17.15
C LYS A 464 -34.74 1.52 -16.60
N LEU A 465 -35.36 1.12 -15.50
CA LEU A 465 -35.27 -0.25 -14.99
C LEU A 465 -36.11 -1.17 -15.89
N THR A 466 -35.49 -2.20 -16.44
CA THR A 466 -36.17 -3.15 -17.34
C THR A 466 -36.39 -4.51 -16.69
N ARG A 467 -35.50 -4.93 -15.79
CA ARG A 467 -35.62 -6.20 -15.08
C ARG A 467 -34.90 -6.15 -13.72
N ILE A 468 -35.48 -6.80 -12.72
CA ILE A 468 -34.80 -7.14 -11.46
C ILE A 468 -34.56 -8.65 -11.49
N HIS A 469 -33.31 -9.07 -11.32
CA HIS A 469 -32.94 -10.49 -11.28
C HIS A 469 -32.94 -11.01 -9.86
N ARG A 470 -32.30 -10.27 -8.94
CA ARG A 470 -32.13 -10.66 -7.53
C ARG A 470 -32.05 -9.43 -6.64
N ILE A 471 -32.45 -9.60 -5.39
CA ILE A 471 -32.41 -8.55 -4.35
C ILE A 471 -31.78 -9.15 -3.10
N LEU A 472 -30.82 -8.44 -2.53
CA LEU A 472 -30.35 -8.67 -1.17
C LEU A 472 -30.85 -7.54 -0.27
N LYS A 473 -31.57 -7.92 0.78
CA LYS A 473 -32.07 -7.03 1.83
C LYS A 473 -31.17 -7.11 3.06
N PHE A 474 -30.88 -5.98 3.70
CA PHE A 474 -30.05 -5.92 4.92
C PHE A 474 -30.52 -4.82 5.87
N LYS A 475 -30.12 -4.92 7.14
CA LYS A 475 -30.26 -3.85 8.13
C LYS A 475 -29.08 -2.88 8.02
N GLN A 476 -29.34 -1.60 8.21
CA GLN A 476 -28.32 -0.56 8.11
C GLN A 476 -28.53 0.53 9.16
N SER A 477 -27.41 1.10 9.61
CA SER A 477 -27.35 2.21 10.57
C SER A 477 -26.11 3.06 10.27
N ASP A 478 -26.01 4.23 10.90
CA ASP A 478 -24.86 5.12 10.83
C ASP A 478 -23.76 4.75 11.85
N TRP A 479 -23.56 3.46 12.13
CA TRP A 479 -22.63 2.96 13.15
C TRP A 479 -21.20 3.49 13.02
N LEU A 480 -20.69 3.76 11.81
CA LEU A 480 -19.37 4.37 11.60
C LEU A 480 -19.28 5.84 11.97
N LYS A 481 -20.41 6.54 12.08
CA LYS A 481 -20.48 7.99 12.26
C LYS A 481 -19.68 8.45 13.47
N VAL A 482 -19.83 7.79 14.61
CA VAL A 482 -19.12 8.16 15.84
C VAL A 482 -17.60 8.09 15.70
N TYR A 483 -17.08 7.10 14.98
CA TYR A 483 -15.64 6.96 14.73
C TYR A 483 -15.14 7.98 13.71
N ILE A 484 -15.92 8.25 12.66
CA ILE A 484 -15.59 9.27 11.64
C ILE A 484 -15.60 10.67 12.27
N ASP A 485 -16.60 10.98 13.10
CA ASP A 485 -16.73 12.26 13.79
C ASP A 485 -15.56 12.50 14.75
N LEU A 486 -15.15 11.48 15.53
CA LEU A 486 -13.96 11.54 16.37
C LEU A 486 -12.73 11.92 15.56
N ASN A 487 -12.42 11.17 14.50
CA ASN A 487 -11.25 11.41 13.67
C ASN A 487 -11.32 12.75 12.93
N THR A 488 -12.52 13.18 12.51
CA THR A 488 -12.74 14.48 11.86
C THR A 488 -12.49 15.63 12.82
N LYS A 489 -12.95 15.52 14.08
CA LYS A 489 -12.68 16.48 15.14
C LYS A 489 -11.18 16.57 15.45
N LEU A 490 -10.52 15.44 15.65
CA LEU A 490 -9.07 15.38 15.88
C LEU A 490 -8.30 16.00 14.70
N ARG A 491 -8.70 15.66 13.46
CA ARG A 491 -8.13 16.24 12.24
C ARG A 491 -8.35 17.75 12.14
N ALA A 492 -9.47 18.28 12.61
CA ALA A 492 -9.76 19.71 12.62
C ALA A 492 -8.92 20.46 13.66
N GLN A 493 -8.66 19.84 14.81
CA GLN A 493 -7.88 20.39 15.93
C GLN A 493 -6.36 20.31 15.73
N SER A 494 -5.87 19.32 14.96
CA SER A 494 -4.43 19.17 14.71
C SER A 494 -3.80 20.38 14.02
N LEU A 495 -2.68 20.82 14.58
CA LEU A 495 -1.85 21.91 14.04
C LEU A 495 -0.84 21.39 13.02
N ASN A 496 -0.25 20.21 13.26
CA ASN A 496 0.76 19.63 12.37
C ASN A 496 0.15 18.82 11.21
N GLU A 497 0.83 18.80 10.07
CA GLU A 497 0.37 18.12 8.86
C GLU A 497 0.41 16.60 8.97
N PHE A 498 1.32 16.04 9.77
CA PHE A 498 1.38 14.58 9.97
C PHE A 498 0.09 14.05 10.59
N GLU A 499 -0.37 14.61 11.71
CA GLU A 499 -1.59 14.18 12.38
C GLU A 499 -2.82 14.39 11.51
N LYS A 500 -2.92 15.53 10.81
CA LYS A 500 -4.01 15.77 9.87
C LYS A 500 -4.09 14.68 8.79
N ASN A 501 -2.94 14.23 8.30
CA ASN A 501 -2.85 13.14 7.31
C ASN A 501 -3.12 11.78 7.93
N LEU A 502 -2.67 11.54 9.17
CA LEU A 502 -2.93 10.31 9.92
C LEU A 502 -4.44 10.11 10.15
N TYR A 503 -5.14 11.09 10.72
CA TYR A 503 -6.57 10.98 10.98
C TYR A 503 -7.39 10.85 9.69
N LYS A 504 -6.97 11.52 8.61
CA LYS A 504 -7.54 11.30 7.28
C LYS A 504 -7.34 9.85 6.81
N LEU A 505 -6.15 9.30 7.03
CA LEU A 505 -5.81 7.96 6.59
C LEU A 505 -6.53 6.88 7.42
N LEU A 506 -6.73 7.08 8.73
CA LEU A 506 -7.56 6.22 9.57
C LEU A 506 -8.98 6.08 9.01
N ILE A 507 -9.62 7.21 8.67
CA ILE A 507 -10.95 7.20 8.04
C ILE A 507 -10.91 6.46 6.70
N ASN A 508 -9.98 6.80 5.81
CA ASN A 508 -9.92 6.26 4.46
C ASN A 508 -9.54 4.77 4.41
N ALA A 509 -8.79 4.28 5.40
CA ALA A 509 -8.28 2.92 5.41
C ALA A 509 -9.34 1.87 5.77
N ILE A 510 -10.44 2.27 6.44
CA ILE A 510 -11.60 1.39 6.70
C ILE A 510 -12.13 0.81 5.39
N PHE A 511 -12.38 1.68 4.40
CA PHE A 511 -12.85 1.26 3.08
C PHE A 511 -11.93 0.18 2.48
N GLY A 512 -10.62 0.45 2.41
CA GLY A 512 -9.66 -0.49 1.85
C GLY A 512 -9.62 -1.83 2.60
N LYS A 513 -9.75 -1.80 3.94
CA LYS A 513 -9.73 -3.00 4.77
C LYS A 513 -10.97 -3.88 4.59
N THR A 514 -12.15 -3.27 4.46
CA THR A 514 -13.39 -4.00 4.21
C THR A 514 -13.43 -4.69 2.85
N MET A 515 -12.58 -4.28 1.92
CA MET A 515 -12.50 -4.77 0.53
C MET A 515 -11.32 -5.70 0.26
N GLU A 516 -10.66 -6.15 1.32
CA GLU A 516 -9.49 -7.03 1.23
C GLU A 516 -9.87 -8.37 0.62
N ASN A 517 -9.24 -8.72 -0.51
CA ASN A 517 -9.49 -9.99 -1.19
C ASN A 517 -8.57 -11.09 -0.64
N ILE A 518 -9.11 -11.86 0.31
CA ILE A 518 -8.40 -12.95 0.99
C ILE A 518 -8.00 -14.07 0.02
N ARG A 519 -8.70 -14.25 -1.12
CA ARG A 519 -8.36 -15.29 -2.12
C ARG A 519 -7.04 -15.03 -2.82
N ARG A 520 -6.62 -13.77 -2.90
CA ARG A 520 -5.34 -13.38 -3.49
C ARG A 520 -4.17 -13.57 -2.53
N HIS A 521 -4.43 -13.88 -1.26
CA HIS A 521 -3.37 -14.12 -0.30
C HIS A 521 -2.67 -15.44 -0.67
N ARG A 522 -1.34 -15.38 -0.75
CA ARG A 522 -0.47 -16.52 -1.04
C ARG A 522 0.41 -16.80 0.17
N ILE A 523 0.78 -18.06 0.32
CA ILE A 523 1.80 -18.48 1.26
C ILE A 523 3.11 -18.55 0.47
N ILE A 524 4.14 -17.86 0.93
CA ILE A 524 5.48 -17.98 0.33
C ILE A 524 6.42 -18.63 1.33
N LYS A 525 7.19 -19.60 0.84
CA LYS A 525 8.28 -20.25 1.56
C LYS A 525 9.60 -19.97 0.85
N LEU A 526 10.58 -19.43 1.57
CA LEU A 526 11.95 -19.30 1.08
C LEU A 526 12.76 -20.54 1.44
N ARG A 527 13.52 -21.06 0.49
CA ARG A 527 14.36 -22.24 0.65
C ARG A 527 15.73 -22.01 0.01
N ASN A 528 16.74 -22.61 0.63
CA ASN A 528 18.14 -22.57 0.21
C ASN A 528 18.66 -23.94 -0.24
N HIS A 529 17.80 -24.95 -0.31
CA HIS A 529 18.17 -26.30 -0.72
C HIS A 529 17.04 -26.97 -1.51
N TRP A 530 17.42 -27.81 -2.48
CA TRP A 530 16.48 -28.46 -3.38
C TRP A 530 15.81 -29.69 -2.76
N ASP A 531 16.61 -30.56 -2.14
CA ASP A 531 16.19 -31.86 -1.60
C ASP A 531 16.00 -31.87 -0.07
N GLY A 532 15.40 -32.92 0.47
CA GLY A 532 15.13 -33.08 1.91
C GLY A 532 13.68 -32.76 2.30
N LYS A 533 13.29 -33.10 3.53
CA LYS A 533 11.90 -33.02 4.04
C LYS A 533 11.24 -31.65 3.81
N TRP A 534 12.02 -30.57 3.84
CA TRP A 534 11.56 -29.20 3.63
C TRP A 534 12.18 -28.51 2.40
N GLY A 535 12.78 -29.29 1.49
CA GLY A 535 13.38 -28.78 0.27
C GLY A 535 12.35 -28.28 -0.74
N VAL A 536 12.83 -27.51 -1.72
CA VAL A 536 12.02 -26.96 -2.82
C VAL A 536 11.19 -28.05 -3.50
N LYS A 537 11.78 -29.23 -3.74
CA LYS A 537 11.14 -30.37 -4.40
C LYS A 537 9.82 -30.78 -3.72
N ASN A 538 9.79 -30.81 -2.38
CA ASN A 538 8.60 -31.24 -1.63
C ASN A 538 7.47 -30.21 -1.71
N TYR A 539 7.80 -28.92 -1.76
CA TYR A 539 6.78 -27.87 -1.91
C TYR A 539 6.22 -27.79 -3.34
N ILE A 540 7.05 -28.06 -4.36
CA ILE A 540 6.56 -28.19 -5.75
C ILE A 540 5.61 -29.38 -5.88
N ALA A 541 5.90 -30.49 -5.22
CA ALA A 541 5.03 -31.66 -5.20
C ALA A 541 3.75 -31.47 -4.38
N SER A 542 3.60 -30.34 -3.65
CA SER A 542 2.40 -30.06 -2.86
C SER A 542 1.19 -29.76 -3.76
N PRO A 543 -0.02 -30.24 -3.44
CA PRO A 543 -1.23 -29.93 -4.20
C PRO A 543 -1.56 -28.43 -4.21
N ASN A 544 -1.04 -27.69 -3.25
CA ASN A 544 -1.23 -26.24 -3.15
C ASN A 544 -0.18 -25.44 -3.91
N PHE A 545 0.74 -26.09 -4.64
CA PHE A 545 1.76 -25.40 -5.42
C PHE A 545 1.12 -24.44 -6.44
N HIS A 546 1.62 -23.21 -6.46
CA HIS A 546 1.18 -22.19 -7.41
C HIS A 546 2.29 -21.83 -8.40
N SER A 547 3.44 -21.41 -7.89
CA SER A 547 4.59 -21.06 -8.72
C SER A 547 5.89 -21.08 -7.94
N ILE A 548 7.00 -21.01 -8.66
CA ILE A 548 8.35 -20.91 -8.11
C ILE A 548 9.05 -19.69 -8.72
N LYS A 549 9.86 -18.99 -7.92
CA LYS A 549 10.82 -18.01 -8.40
C LYS A 549 12.20 -18.32 -7.81
N ILE A 550 13.14 -18.64 -8.69
CA ILE A 550 14.54 -18.84 -8.36
C ILE A 550 15.21 -17.47 -8.43
N PHE A 551 15.78 -17.03 -7.32
CA PHE A 551 16.49 -15.74 -7.25
C PHE A 551 18.00 -15.93 -7.42
N ASP A 552 18.52 -17.05 -6.94
CA ASP A 552 19.94 -17.44 -7.02
C ASP A 552 20.07 -18.95 -6.71
N VAL A 553 21.29 -19.49 -6.76
CA VAL A 553 21.61 -20.90 -6.44
C VAL A 553 21.15 -21.30 -5.02
N ASP A 554 21.21 -20.36 -4.07
CA ASP A 554 20.89 -20.60 -2.64
C ASP A 554 19.59 -19.90 -2.19
N LEU A 555 18.77 -19.39 -3.12
CA LEU A 555 17.54 -18.67 -2.75
C LEU A 555 16.41 -18.91 -3.74
N VAL A 556 15.42 -19.67 -3.28
CA VAL A 556 14.20 -20.01 -4.02
C VAL A 556 12.97 -19.61 -3.22
N ALA A 557 12.06 -18.86 -3.83
CA ALA A 557 10.70 -18.69 -3.32
C ALA A 557 9.76 -19.71 -3.95
N VAL A 558 9.07 -20.48 -3.12
CA VAL A 558 7.96 -21.33 -3.53
C VAL A 558 6.65 -20.68 -3.06
N GLU A 559 5.78 -20.37 -4.03
CA GLU A 559 4.46 -19.81 -3.80
C GLU A 559 3.43 -20.93 -3.75
N LEU A 560 2.63 -20.95 -2.67
CA LEU A 560 1.54 -21.88 -2.46
C LEU A 560 0.21 -21.11 -2.34
N ASN A 561 -0.85 -21.71 -2.87
CA ASN A 561 -2.22 -21.35 -2.58
C ASN A 561 -2.55 -21.71 -1.12
N LYS A 562 -3.53 -21.02 -0.53
CA LYS A 562 -4.08 -21.44 0.74
C LYS A 562 -4.99 -22.65 0.52
N ALA A 563 -4.78 -23.72 1.30
CA ALA A 563 -5.66 -24.88 1.31
C ALA A 563 -7.09 -24.49 1.72
N GLU A 564 -7.18 -23.57 2.68
CA GLU A 564 -8.44 -23.10 3.25
C GLU A 564 -8.50 -21.56 3.25
N ILE A 565 -9.66 -21.03 2.87
CA ILE A 565 -9.91 -19.58 2.82
C ILE A 565 -11.09 -19.26 3.72
N CYS A 566 -10.83 -18.60 4.84
CA CYS A 566 -11.87 -18.08 5.72
C CYS A 566 -12.32 -16.68 5.25
N PHE A 567 -13.59 -16.54 4.82
CA PHE A 567 -14.17 -15.28 4.39
C PHE A 567 -14.65 -14.43 5.57
N ASN A 568 -13.69 -13.80 6.27
CA ASN A 568 -13.95 -13.00 7.47
C ASN A 568 -13.88 -11.48 7.24
N LYS A 569 -14.18 -11.00 6.03
CA LYS A 569 -14.15 -9.58 5.68
C LYS A 569 -15.55 -9.10 5.28
N PRO A 570 -16.03 -7.96 5.81
CA PRO A 570 -17.36 -7.45 5.50
C PRO A 570 -17.35 -6.70 4.17
N LEU A 571 -17.19 -7.43 3.05
CA LEU A 571 -17.09 -6.88 1.69
C LEU A 571 -18.28 -5.97 1.33
N TYR A 572 -19.46 -6.26 1.87
CA TYR A 572 -20.67 -5.48 1.66
C TYR A 572 -20.55 -4.04 2.19
N VAL A 573 -19.79 -3.80 3.27
CA VAL A 573 -19.55 -2.45 3.80
C VAL A 573 -18.78 -1.64 2.76
N GLY A 574 -17.69 -2.20 2.24
CA GLY A 574 -16.87 -1.51 1.25
C GLY A 574 -17.61 -1.28 -0.08
N LEU A 575 -18.43 -2.24 -0.52
CA LEU A 575 -19.31 -2.05 -1.68
C LEU A 575 -20.29 -0.89 -1.46
N CYS A 576 -20.98 -0.85 -0.32
CA CYS A 576 -21.93 0.22 0.00
C CYS A 576 -21.24 1.59 0.07
N ILE A 577 -20.08 1.66 0.73
CA ILE A 577 -19.24 2.88 0.79
C ILE A 577 -18.94 3.39 -0.61
N LEU A 578 -18.55 2.51 -1.55
CA LEU A 578 -18.21 2.87 -2.91
C LEU A 578 -19.40 3.22 -3.79
N ASP A 579 -20.57 2.64 -3.56
CA ASP A 579 -21.75 2.93 -4.35
C ASP A 579 -22.41 4.21 -3.88
N ILE A 580 -22.82 4.30 -2.62
CA ILE A 580 -23.51 5.49 -2.07
C ILE A 580 -22.68 6.75 -2.32
N SER A 581 -21.39 6.57 -2.23
CA SER A 581 -20.38 7.46 -2.70
C SER A 581 -20.66 8.29 -3.96
N LYS A 582 -21.09 7.61 -5.03
CA LYS A 582 -21.23 8.19 -6.35
C LYS A 582 -22.40 9.18 -6.33
N THR A 583 -23.35 8.97 -5.42
CA THR A 583 -24.52 9.83 -5.32
C THR A 583 -24.15 11.25 -4.96
N CYS A 584 -23.09 11.48 -4.19
CA CYS A 584 -22.65 12.84 -3.84
C CYS A 584 -22.15 13.61 -5.07
N VAL A 585 -21.32 12.96 -5.91
CA VAL A 585 -20.78 13.56 -7.13
C VAL A 585 -21.88 13.78 -8.15
N TYR A 586 -22.76 12.80 -8.34
CA TYR A 586 -23.91 12.91 -9.24
C TYR A 586 -24.91 13.97 -8.77
N ASP A 587 -25.20 14.05 -7.47
CA ASP A 587 -26.10 15.06 -6.90
C ASP A 587 -25.52 16.47 -7.11
N PHE A 588 -24.24 16.65 -6.81
CA PHE A 588 -23.57 17.93 -7.01
C PHE A 588 -23.56 18.35 -8.49
N HIS A 589 -23.34 17.42 -9.42
CA HIS A 589 -23.35 17.74 -10.85
C HIS A 589 -24.77 17.97 -11.39
N TYR A 590 -25.65 16.98 -11.28
CA TYR A 590 -26.96 16.99 -11.94
C TYR A 590 -27.99 17.83 -11.21
N ASN A 591 -28.08 17.71 -9.89
CA ASN A 591 -29.15 18.35 -9.11
C ASN A 591 -28.77 19.76 -8.62
N PHE A 592 -27.47 20.07 -8.54
CA PHE A 592 -26.98 21.37 -8.10
C PHE A 592 -26.38 22.20 -9.25
N MET A 593 -25.24 21.79 -9.83
CA MET A 593 -24.53 22.61 -10.83
C MET A 593 -25.37 22.82 -12.11
N LEU A 594 -25.86 21.76 -12.74
CA LEU A 594 -26.67 21.86 -13.95
C LEU A 594 -28.02 22.53 -13.70
N LYS A 595 -28.59 22.40 -12.50
CA LYS A 595 -29.85 23.08 -12.15
C LYS A 595 -29.68 24.59 -12.00
N ASN A 596 -28.56 25.04 -11.43
CA ASN A 596 -28.29 26.47 -11.21
C ASN A 596 -27.76 27.17 -12.47
N LEU A 597 -26.96 26.48 -13.29
CA LEU A 597 -26.23 27.10 -14.40
C LEU A 597 -26.67 26.61 -15.79
N GLY A 598 -27.35 25.46 -15.88
CA GLY A 598 -27.79 24.89 -17.16
C GLY A 598 -26.64 24.77 -18.17
N ASN A 599 -26.86 25.30 -19.37
CA ASN A 599 -25.87 25.28 -20.46
C ASN A 599 -24.66 26.19 -20.22
N ASN A 600 -24.69 27.03 -19.19
CA ASN A 600 -23.55 27.87 -18.80
C ASN A 600 -22.52 27.10 -17.96
N CYS A 601 -22.70 25.80 -17.76
CA CYS A 601 -21.78 24.94 -17.03
C CYS A 601 -21.44 23.71 -17.88
N LYS A 602 -20.14 23.50 -18.12
CA LYS A 602 -19.61 22.30 -18.79
C LYS A 602 -18.60 21.61 -17.89
N LEU A 603 -18.80 20.33 -17.63
CA LEU A 603 -17.84 19.53 -16.86
C LEU A 603 -16.69 19.11 -17.78
N LEU A 604 -15.47 19.58 -17.48
CA LEU A 604 -14.28 19.32 -18.28
C LEU A 604 -13.55 18.05 -17.85
N TYR A 605 -13.55 17.76 -16.55
CA TYR A 605 -12.80 16.64 -15.98
C TYR A 605 -13.34 16.25 -14.60
N THR A 606 -13.19 14.96 -14.27
CA THR A 606 -13.42 14.44 -12.93
C THR A 606 -12.40 13.38 -12.55
N ASP A 607 -11.96 13.39 -11.30
CA ASP A 607 -11.24 12.27 -10.68
C ASP A 607 -11.81 12.02 -9.29
N THR A 608 -12.61 10.96 -9.18
CA THR A 608 -13.15 10.40 -7.94
C THR A 608 -14.09 11.33 -7.16
N ASP A 609 -13.56 12.40 -6.58
CA ASP A 609 -14.24 13.41 -5.74
C ASP A 609 -13.96 14.86 -6.20
N SER A 610 -13.24 15.03 -7.30
CA SER A 610 -12.93 16.34 -7.90
C SER A 610 -13.70 16.55 -9.20
N LEU A 611 -14.13 17.80 -9.42
CA LEU A 611 -14.85 18.24 -10.61
C LEU A 611 -14.21 19.54 -11.12
N VAL A 612 -13.87 19.59 -12.40
CA VAL A 612 -13.35 20.80 -13.07
C VAL A 612 -14.40 21.30 -14.03
N TYR A 613 -14.88 22.52 -13.82
CA TYR A 613 -15.94 23.12 -14.63
C TYR A 613 -15.43 24.30 -15.45
N GLN A 614 -15.94 24.41 -16.67
CA GLN A 614 -16.02 25.66 -17.41
C GLN A 614 -17.37 26.30 -17.09
N ILE A 615 -17.35 27.53 -16.58
CA ILE A 615 -18.56 28.25 -16.16
C ILE A 615 -18.62 29.61 -16.87
N THR A 616 -19.78 29.95 -17.40
CA THR A 616 -20.07 31.24 -18.04
C THR A 616 -21.08 32.01 -17.20
N CYS A 617 -20.63 32.98 -16.41
CA CYS A 617 -21.50 33.85 -15.60
C CYS A 617 -20.80 35.19 -15.33
N ASN A 618 -21.48 36.15 -14.70
CA ASN A 618 -20.83 37.43 -14.35
C ASN A 618 -19.87 37.25 -13.17
N ASP A 619 -20.32 36.59 -12.10
CA ASP A 619 -19.48 36.28 -10.93
C ASP A 619 -19.90 34.96 -10.26
N VAL A 620 -19.13 33.89 -10.49
CA VAL A 620 -19.40 32.55 -9.90
C VAL A 620 -19.34 32.56 -8.38
N TYR A 621 -18.54 33.45 -7.79
CA TYR A 621 -18.39 33.52 -6.33
C TYR A 621 -19.66 34.06 -5.69
N THR A 622 -20.27 35.09 -6.30
CA THR A 622 -21.51 35.69 -5.79
C THR A 622 -22.75 34.92 -6.22
N GLU A 623 -22.79 34.42 -7.45
CA GLU A 623 -23.97 33.75 -8.01
C GLU A 623 -24.13 32.30 -7.53
N VAL A 624 -23.03 31.59 -7.26
CA VAL A 624 -23.06 30.17 -6.88
C VAL A 624 -22.55 29.97 -5.45
N ILE A 625 -21.32 30.39 -5.13
CA ILE A 625 -20.68 30.01 -3.86
C ILE A 625 -21.35 30.69 -2.66
N LYS A 626 -21.50 32.02 -2.67
CA LYS A 626 -22.11 32.78 -1.55
C LYS A 626 -23.55 32.40 -1.26
N LYS A 627 -24.33 32.09 -2.30
CA LYS A 627 -25.75 31.77 -2.15
C LYS A 627 -25.98 30.35 -1.63
N ASN A 628 -24.97 29.49 -1.68
CA ASN A 628 -25.09 28.06 -1.37
C ASN A 628 -23.97 27.59 -0.43
N LEU A 629 -23.66 28.37 0.62
CA LEU A 629 -22.56 28.06 1.56
C LEU A 629 -22.72 26.70 2.23
N GLU A 630 -23.94 26.18 2.35
CA GLU A 630 -24.25 24.84 2.84
C GLU A 630 -23.75 23.71 1.93
N LYS A 631 -23.32 24.02 0.70
CA LYS A 631 -22.71 23.06 -0.24
C LYS A 631 -21.19 23.15 -0.29
N PHE A 632 -20.59 24.18 0.32
CA PHE A 632 -19.16 24.46 0.19
C PHE A 632 -18.41 24.51 1.52
N ASP A 633 -17.18 23.97 1.54
CA ASP A 633 -16.17 24.31 2.55
C ASP A 633 -15.36 25.51 2.06
N THR A 634 -15.53 26.64 2.75
CA THR A 634 -14.89 27.93 2.42
C THR A 634 -13.86 28.34 3.49
N SER A 635 -13.55 27.45 4.43
CA SER A 635 -12.69 27.76 5.58
C SER A 635 -11.23 28.03 5.21
N ASP A 636 -10.78 27.54 4.05
CA ASP A 636 -9.41 27.71 3.54
C ASP A 636 -9.25 28.97 2.67
N TYR A 637 -10.29 29.81 2.53
CA TYR A 637 -10.18 31.10 1.85
C TYR A 637 -9.34 32.10 2.67
N PRO A 638 -8.62 33.04 2.01
CA PRO A 638 -7.95 34.13 2.71
C PRO A 638 -8.93 34.98 3.51
N SER A 639 -8.54 35.45 4.70
CA SER A 639 -9.37 36.34 5.54
C SER A 639 -9.71 37.66 4.85
N ASN A 640 -8.81 38.14 3.98
CA ASN A 640 -8.97 39.32 3.15
C ASN A 640 -9.38 38.99 1.70
N ASN A 641 -10.11 37.88 1.47
CA ASN A 641 -10.47 37.48 0.12
C ASN A 641 -11.34 38.55 -0.59
N ILE A 642 -10.97 38.88 -1.84
CA ILE A 642 -11.59 39.97 -2.62
C ILE A 642 -13.09 39.77 -2.85
N HIS A 643 -13.55 38.52 -2.81
CA HIS A 643 -14.94 38.17 -3.00
C HIS A 643 -15.76 38.26 -1.71
N LYS A 644 -15.17 38.56 -0.53
CA LYS A 644 -15.88 38.63 0.77
C LYS A 644 -16.68 37.35 1.09
N ILE A 645 -16.11 36.19 0.78
CA ILE A 645 -16.64 34.86 1.12
C ILE A 645 -16.45 34.62 2.63
N PRO A 646 -17.52 34.25 3.37
CA PRO A 646 -17.40 33.85 4.77
C PRO A 646 -16.53 32.60 4.95
N LEU A 647 -15.71 32.55 5.99
CA LEU A 647 -14.84 31.40 6.30
C LEU A 647 -15.58 30.38 7.18
N VAL A 648 -16.29 29.43 6.57
CA VAL A 648 -17.16 28.48 7.28
C VAL A 648 -16.90 27.03 6.87
N ASN A 649 -17.48 26.09 7.62
CA ASN A 649 -17.55 24.67 7.30
C ASN A 649 -16.22 23.89 7.26
N LYS A 650 -15.24 24.29 8.06
CA LYS A 650 -13.90 23.68 8.10
C LYS A 650 -13.92 22.16 8.28
N LYS A 651 -13.53 21.45 7.21
CA LYS A 651 -13.43 19.98 7.15
C LYS A 651 -14.74 19.26 7.47
N VAL A 652 -15.89 19.90 7.22
CA VAL A 652 -17.21 19.26 7.37
C VAL A 652 -17.40 18.21 6.26
N PRO A 653 -17.70 16.95 6.59
CA PRO A 653 -17.88 15.89 5.60
C PRO A 653 -19.02 16.18 4.61
N GLY A 654 -18.81 15.84 3.33
CA GLY A 654 -19.84 15.93 2.27
C GLY A 654 -19.92 17.26 1.53
N LEU A 655 -19.18 18.28 1.96
CA LEU A 655 -19.14 19.58 1.28
C LEU A 655 -18.02 19.65 0.24
N MET A 656 -18.26 20.41 -0.83
CA MET A 656 -17.26 20.65 -1.87
C MET A 656 -16.33 21.80 -1.48
N LYS A 657 -15.03 21.61 -1.59
CA LYS A 657 -14.06 22.70 -1.42
C LYS A 657 -13.69 23.29 -2.78
N HIS A 658 -13.49 24.60 -2.83
CA HIS A 658 -12.87 25.23 -3.99
C HIS A 658 -11.35 25.13 -3.89
N GLU A 659 -10.73 24.17 -4.60
CA GLU A 659 -9.30 23.85 -4.43
C GLU A 659 -8.33 24.99 -4.73
N CYS A 660 -8.75 26.00 -5.50
CA CYS A 660 -7.91 27.14 -5.85
C CYS A 660 -8.03 28.32 -4.86
N ASN A 661 -8.75 28.18 -3.74
CA ASN A 661 -8.79 29.13 -2.62
C ASN A 661 -8.83 30.60 -3.04
N ASN A 662 -9.82 30.98 -3.86
CA ASN A 662 -10.06 32.34 -4.36
C ASN A 662 -9.24 32.79 -5.59
N LYS A 663 -8.45 31.89 -6.19
CA LYS A 663 -7.69 32.16 -7.42
C LYS A 663 -8.44 31.68 -8.65
N ILE A 664 -8.32 32.42 -9.75
CA ILE A 664 -8.99 32.13 -11.01
C ILE A 664 -8.16 31.13 -11.82
N VAL A 665 -8.79 30.03 -12.22
CA VAL A 665 -8.25 29.11 -13.21
C VAL A 665 -8.39 29.76 -14.59
N THR A 666 -7.29 30.05 -15.26
CA THR A 666 -7.31 30.69 -16.58
C THR A 666 -7.36 29.66 -17.71
N HIS A 667 -6.66 28.52 -17.54
CA HIS A 667 -6.60 27.47 -18.55
C HIS A 667 -6.60 26.08 -17.92
N PHE A 668 -7.20 25.12 -18.63
CA PHE A 668 -7.22 23.71 -18.27
C PHE A 668 -6.90 22.86 -19.49
N VAL A 669 -6.02 21.87 -19.33
CA VAL A 669 -5.73 20.85 -20.35
C VAL A 669 -5.84 19.47 -19.71
N GLY A 670 -6.83 18.69 -20.15
CA GLY A 670 -6.99 17.28 -19.75
C GLY A 670 -6.69 16.36 -20.91
N LEU A 671 -5.71 15.46 -20.77
CA LEU A 671 -5.34 14.50 -21.82
C LEU A 671 -6.03 13.15 -21.63
N ARG A 672 -6.09 12.68 -20.39
CA ARG A 672 -6.79 11.44 -19.98
C ARG A 672 -6.95 11.39 -18.46
N SER A 673 -7.63 10.37 -17.96
CA SER A 673 -7.75 10.11 -16.52
C SER A 673 -6.38 10.16 -15.81
N LYS A 674 -6.26 11.04 -14.82
CA LYS A 674 -5.06 11.30 -14.00
C LYS A 674 -3.87 11.90 -14.78
N MET A 675 -4.16 12.58 -15.89
CA MET A 675 -3.18 13.28 -16.71
C MET A 675 -3.75 14.62 -17.20
N TYR A 676 -3.43 15.69 -16.47
CA TYR A 676 -3.98 17.02 -16.71
C TYR A 676 -3.08 18.13 -16.14
N SER A 677 -3.33 19.34 -16.62
CA SER A 677 -2.63 20.56 -16.20
C SER A 677 -3.62 21.71 -16.01
N ILE A 678 -3.41 22.53 -14.97
CA ILE A 678 -4.25 23.69 -14.62
C ILE A 678 -3.35 24.92 -14.47
N LEU A 679 -3.64 25.97 -15.24
CA LEU A 679 -2.99 27.27 -15.09
C LEU A 679 -3.87 28.16 -14.21
N ILE A 680 -3.28 28.72 -13.16
CA ILE A 680 -3.96 29.54 -12.16
C ILE A 680 -3.28 30.90 -12.15
N ASP A 681 -4.08 31.96 -12.14
CA ASP A 681 -3.56 33.33 -12.19
C ASP A 681 -2.70 33.66 -10.95
N GLY A 682 -1.49 34.18 -11.21
CA GLY A 682 -0.49 34.50 -10.18
C GLY A 682 0.06 33.32 -9.38
N GLU A 683 -0.19 32.07 -9.79
CA GLU A 683 0.22 30.86 -9.05
C GLU A 683 0.95 29.84 -9.93
N PRO A 684 1.78 28.95 -9.35
CA PRO A 684 2.38 27.85 -10.08
C PRO A 684 1.33 26.90 -10.68
N CYS A 685 1.55 26.51 -11.93
CA CYS A 685 0.70 25.55 -12.62
C CYS A 685 0.59 24.20 -11.87
N ILE A 686 -0.63 23.68 -11.73
CA ILE A 686 -0.89 22.33 -11.21
C ILE A 686 -0.69 21.31 -12.34
N LYS A 687 0.23 20.36 -12.15
CA LYS A 687 0.57 19.34 -13.16
C LYS A 687 0.38 17.94 -12.60
N LYS A 688 -0.37 17.09 -13.29
CA LYS A 688 -0.57 15.67 -12.95
C LYS A 688 -0.21 14.78 -14.14
N SER A 689 0.69 13.83 -13.91
CA SER A 689 1.01 12.77 -14.86
C SER A 689 1.18 11.44 -14.13
N LYS A 690 0.20 10.54 -14.31
CA LYS A 690 0.19 9.22 -13.68
C LYS A 690 1.38 8.37 -14.14
N GLY A 691 2.17 7.89 -13.19
CA GLY A 691 3.30 6.98 -13.42
C GLY A 691 4.66 7.65 -13.52
N ILE A 692 4.71 8.99 -13.53
CA ILE A 692 5.92 9.80 -13.50
C ILE A 692 6.13 10.37 -12.09
N LYS A 693 7.38 10.40 -11.63
CA LYS A 693 7.76 10.98 -10.34
C LYS A 693 7.39 12.46 -10.26
N THR A 694 6.88 12.89 -9.11
CA THR A 694 6.49 14.29 -8.86
C THR A 694 7.64 15.27 -9.06
N SER A 695 8.87 14.91 -8.68
CA SER A 695 10.07 15.74 -8.91
C SER A 695 10.31 16.01 -10.40
N VAL A 696 10.17 14.97 -11.24
CA VAL A 696 10.34 15.05 -12.69
C VAL A 696 9.23 15.90 -13.32
N VAL A 697 7.97 15.72 -12.90
CA VAL A 697 6.85 16.56 -13.37
C VAL A 697 7.05 18.03 -13.00
N LYS A 698 7.55 18.32 -11.78
CA LYS A 698 7.79 19.69 -11.34
C LYS A 698 8.85 20.39 -12.20
N LYS A 699 9.97 19.71 -12.49
CA LYS A 699 11.15 20.28 -13.15
C LYS A 699 11.11 20.27 -14.67
N SER A 700 10.61 19.19 -15.27
CA SER A 700 10.82 18.90 -16.70
C SER A 700 9.54 18.90 -17.54
N VAL A 701 8.38 19.09 -16.93
CA VAL A 701 7.09 19.15 -17.65
C VAL A 701 6.49 20.53 -17.44
N THR A 702 6.15 21.24 -18.51
CA THR A 702 5.52 22.57 -18.46
C THR A 702 4.01 22.49 -18.74
N PHE A 703 3.28 23.60 -18.62
CA PHE A 703 1.89 23.66 -19.08
C PHE A 703 1.82 23.50 -20.61
N ASP A 704 2.73 24.16 -21.32
CA ASP A 704 2.81 24.11 -22.78
C ASP A 704 3.10 22.70 -23.31
N ASP A 705 3.82 21.87 -22.57
CA ASP A 705 3.98 20.45 -22.91
C ASP A 705 2.61 19.73 -23.01
N TYR A 706 1.67 20.00 -22.11
CA TYR A 706 0.33 19.42 -22.19
C TYR A 706 -0.46 19.98 -23.36
N LYS A 707 -0.37 21.30 -23.58
CA LYS A 707 -1.04 21.98 -24.69
C LYS A 707 -0.54 21.44 -26.05
N ASN A 708 0.77 21.38 -26.24
CA ASN A 708 1.42 20.83 -27.41
C ASN A 708 1.09 19.34 -27.63
N CYS A 709 1.06 18.55 -26.55
CA CYS A 709 0.65 17.14 -26.60
C CYS A 709 -0.78 17.00 -27.12
N LEU A 710 -1.71 17.84 -26.65
CA LEU A 710 -3.11 17.84 -27.08
C LEU A 710 -3.26 18.31 -28.54
N GLU A 711 -2.69 19.47 -28.88
CA GLU A 711 -2.87 20.14 -30.18
C GLU A 711 -2.15 19.39 -31.31
N ASN A 712 -0.92 18.93 -31.07
CA ASN A 712 -0.10 18.26 -32.09
C ASN A 712 -0.21 16.73 -32.05
N ARG A 713 -0.98 16.18 -31.09
CA ARG A 713 -1.14 14.73 -30.88
C ARG A 713 0.19 13.98 -30.75
N THR A 714 1.14 14.56 -30.02
CA THR A 714 2.47 13.98 -29.80
C THR A 714 2.62 13.39 -28.41
N GLU A 715 3.29 12.25 -28.30
CA GLU A 715 3.68 11.70 -27.01
C GLU A 715 4.98 12.36 -26.53
N ILE A 716 5.04 12.67 -25.23
CA ILE A 716 6.22 13.28 -24.61
C ILE A 716 6.80 12.28 -23.64
N CYS A 717 8.06 11.91 -23.83
CA CYS A 717 8.79 11.05 -22.90
C CYS A 717 9.64 11.87 -21.92
N ARG A 718 9.81 11.35 -20.71
CA ARG A 718 10.74 11.87 -19.70
C ARG A 718 11.50 10.74 -19.03
N THR A 719 12.73 11.04 -18.67
CA THR A 719 13.60 10.16 -17.92
C THR A 719 13.39 10.36 -16.43
N GLN A 720 13.29 9.28 -15.67
CA GLN A 720 13.24 9.30 -14.22
C GLN A 720 14.18 8.25 -13.63
N ARG A 721 14.80 8.59 -12.50
CA ARG A 721 15.65 7.65 -11.75
C ARG A 721 14.90 7.12 -10.55
N THR A 722 14.98 5.83 -10.29
CA THR A 722 14.34 5.19 -9.14
C THR A 722 15.17 4.04 -8.63
N ILE A 723 14.98 3.67 -7.37
CA ILE A 723 15.52 2.42 -6.84
C ILE A 723 14.51 1.31 -7.14
N GLN A 724 15.01 0.20 -7.67
CA GLN A 724 14.23 -1.03 -7.90
C GLN A 724 15.07 -2.22 -7.46
N SER A 725 14.39 -3.25 -7.02
CA SER A 725 14.99 -4.56 -6.85
C SER A 725 14.80 -5.38 -8.13
N ASP A 726 15.76 -6.23 -8.42
CA ASP A 726 15.60 -7.36 -9.33
C ASP A 726 16.30 -8.55 -8.67
N SER A 727 15.55 -9.63 -8.47
CA SER A 727 16.04 -10.86 -7.86
C SER A 727 16.70 -10.61 -6.49
N HIS A 728 16.05 -9.77 -5.68
CA HIS A 728 16.50 -9.26 -4.38
C HIS A 728 17.85 -8.54 -4.37
N ASN A 729 18.41 -8.22 -5.53
CA ASN A 729 19.50 -7.25 -5.64
C ASN A 729 18.91 -5.87 -5.87
N VAL A 730 19.40 -4.87 -5.13
CA VAL A 730 18.89 -3.50 -5.21
C VAL A 730 19.72 -2.68 -6.19
N TYR A 731 19.05 -1.98 -7.10
CA TYR A 731 19.69 -1.16 -8.14
C TYR A 731 19.11 0.25 -8.20
N SER A 732 19.96 1.23 -8.49
CA SER A 732 19.51 2.46 -9.11
C SER A 732 19.25 2.21 -10.60
N VAL A 733 18.07 2.62 -11.03
CA VAL A 733 17.56 2.38 -12.37
C VAL A 733 17.13 3.70 -12.99
N GLU A 734 17.51 3.91 -14.24
CA GLU A 734 17.03 4.99 -15.08
C GLU A 734 15.94 4.46 -16.03
N GLN A 735 14.79 5.14 -16.08
CA GLN A 735 13.64 4.74 -16.87
C GLN A 735 13.18 5.89 -17.75
N THR A 736 13.12 5.66 -19.06
CA THR A 736 12.42 6.56 -19.99
C THR A 736 10.97 6.09 -20.10
N LYS A 737 10.04 6.97 -19.72
CA LYS A 737 8.60 6.69 -19.77
C LYS A 737 7.85 7.76 -20.53
N ILE A 738 6.75 7.36 -21.18
CA ILE A 738 5.76 8.29 -21.71
C ILE A 738 5.18 9.10 -20.55
N ALA A 739 5.54 10.38 -20.51
CA ALA A 739 5.08 11.33 -19.52
C ALA A 739 3.73 11.94 -19.90
N LEU A 740 3.49 12.22 -21.18
CA LEU A 740 2.22 12.73 -21.69
C LEU A 740 1.84 11.97 -22.96
N SER A 741 0.54 11.68 -23.10
CA SER A 741 -0.01 11.00 -24.28
C SER A 741 -1.40 11.57 -24.55
N PRO A 742 -1.71 11.93 -25.82
CA PRO A 742 -3.00 12.49 -26.21
C PRO A 742 -4.10 11.42 -26.32
N PHE A 743 -3.74 10.14 -26.17
CA PHE A 743 -4.67 9.03 -26.35
C PHE A 743 -5.37 8.68 -25.03
N ASP A 744 -6.70 8.76 -25.06
CA ASP A 744 -7.60 8.23 -24.04
C ASP A 744 -8.45 7.11 -24.64
N ASP A 745 -8.32 5.89 -24.13
CA ASP A 745 -9.13 4.76 -24.58
C ASP A 745 -10.44 4.61 -23.78
N LYS A 746 -10.61 5.35 -22.68
CA LYS A 746 -11.84 5.31 -21.89
C LYS A 746 -13.00 6.08 -22.50
N ARG A 747 -12.71 6.97 -23.47
CA ARG A 747 -13.70 7.78 -24.19
C ARG A 747 -13.36 7.79 -25.67
N PHE A 748 -14.35 8.02 -26.51
CA PHE A 748 -14.16 8.18 -27.95
C PHE A 748 -13.75 9.61 -28.27
N ILE A 749 -12.57 9.79 -28.87
CA ILE A 749 -12.07 11.11 -29.29
C ILE A 749 -12.64 11.44 -30.66
N LEU A 750 -13.34 12.57 -30.79
CA LEU A 750 -13.90 13.00 -32.07
C LEU A 750 -12.78 13.36 -33.06
N LYS A 751 -12.96 12.96 -34.33
CA LYS A 751 -11.99 13.24 -35.39
C LYS A 751 -11.81 14.75 -35.53
N ASN A 752 -10.56 15.20 -35.60
CA ASN A 752 -10.17 16.62 -35.71
C ASN A 752 -10.77 17.54 -34.61
N SER A 753 -11.03 16.99 -33.42
CA SER A 753 -11.55 17.76 -32.28
C SER A 753 -10.82 17.40 -30.99
N HIS A 754 -10.92 18.29 -29.99
CA HIS A 754 -10.53 18.03 -28.61
C HIS A 754 -11.70 17.51 -27.76
N ASN A 755 -12.91 17.45 -28.33
CA ASN A 755 -14.08 16.92 -27.64
C ASN A 755 -14.09 15.40 -27.65
N THR A 756 -14.61 14.81 -26.57
CA THR A 756 -14.75 13.36 -26.43
C THR A 756 -16.18 12.98 -26.08
N LEU A 757 -16.63 11.84 -26.60
CA LEU A 757 -17.91 11.23 -26.25
C LEU A 757 -17.68 9.97 -25.42
N PRO A 758 -18.57 9.65 -24.46
CA PRO A 758 -18.54 8.35 -23.82
C PRO A 758 -18.93 7.26 -24.82
N TRP A 759 -18.34 6.08 -24.68
CA TRP A 759 -18.73 4.91 -25.47
C TRP A 759 -20.23 4.60 -25.29
N GLY A 760 -20.91 4.25 -26.37
CA GLY A 760 -22.36 4.04 -26.42
C GLY A 760 -23.17 5.29 -26.78
N HIS A 761 -22.54 6.46 -26.95
CA HIS A 761 -23.24 7.64 -27.47
C HIS A 761 -23.75 7.38 -28.90
N TYR A 762 -24.97 7.83 -29.22
CA TYR A 762 -25.64 7.50 -30.49
C TYR A 762 -24.88 8.05 -31.73
N SER A 763 -24.11 9.11 -31.55
CA SER A 763 -23.28 9.72 -32.60
C SER A 763 -21.97 8.96 -32.90
N ILE A 764 -21.65 7.91 -32.13
CA ILE A 764 -20.47 7.08 -32.40
C ILE A 764 -20.89 5.99 -33.39
N ASN A 765 -20.66 6.24 -34.68
CA ASN A 765 -20.76 5.20 -35.70
C ASN A 765 -19.46 4.39 -35.68
N ILE A 766 -19.54 3.16 -35.18
CA ILE A 766 -18.47 2.17 -35.32
C ILE A 766 -18.79 1.41 -36.60
N GLU A 767 -18.19 1.83 -37.71
CA GLU A 767 -18.08 0.99 -38.91
C GLU A 767 -16.99 -0.07 -38.73
#